data_AF-A0A844MAF1-F1
#
_entry.id   AF-A0A844MAF1-F1
#
_cell.length_a   1.000
_cell.length_b   1.000
_cell.length_c   1.000
_cell.angle_alpha   90.00
_cell.angle_beta   90.00
_cell.angle_gamma   90.00
#
_symmetry.space_group_name_H-M   'P 1'
#
loop_
_entity.id
_entity.type
_entity.pdbx_description
1 polymer ?
#
loop_
_entity_poly.entity_id
_entity_poly.type
_entity_poly.pdbx_seq_one_letter_code
_entity_poly.pdbx_strand_id
1 'polypeptide(L)'
;MRLRGIVILLALVLFIGFFAYQIDLAFPGTPSLNNTYTPLTQATAQEIGSYDVLGKVVSKAEAESLLKTEEGKQQLSTDNGAVAITEDLIALGRKAFYRETFGNEIFFTDVTGILNGPLNLVNLTKAILSLKGQPTTNLQVTMDRDMKVGERNFKKGDILNTGLDVPANSLVPLGMITHINKGKIRVGITCAACHATVDRKTGRILEGAPNNDLDTGLMLALASNSASWFRQTGVNPLMIPRGEHTYIKSDNKEGRLPDAKALEEAVDNQLLTWTPGNFDSTPDNHNNPSQNPPSYTFGAYPYGWSGNAAIGWFHGLTTLNSNVHGTNSDQTSIADASQQLLGIDKDTFLGVILQNAANPIFKLPQGAKPSEFFQKNDPTPGTPNINEVIKMPGYPKGSPFILDGLMANSPGFPVAAQLNGMSAYQNTLAPPPVETRDVAAVQHGAAIFTRAGCVECHSGRYFTNNHVIAEQEIKSQPSRAMAQAPVARNFTAPQTYPSNVQVPLPENPPVLNVPTDITSEEDFKLAFAIGNSGGYKVPSLIGLNVTAPYLHDGGVAAGPEALKVDENGYDIVNPDQLGIPGTLLSNILPEPRASLRVLIDRNLRRQTVLANRANSDLQESNADGSGHNYWVDKQAGFSTQGQTDLIEFLLSLDDAPQVVPIQKN
;
A
#
# COMPACT_ATOMS: atom_id res chain seq x y z
N MET A 1 9.63 45.47 -43.80
CA MET A 1 9.34 44.01 -43.75
C MET A 1 10.04 43.27 -42.60
N ARG A 2 11.29 43.57 -42.22
CA ARG A 2 12.01 42.83 -41.16
C ARG A 2 11.37 42.92 -39.74
N LEU A 3 10.81 44.07 -39.36
CA LEU A 3 10.21 44.24 -38.03
C LEU A 3 8.93 43.41 -37.83
N ARG A 4 8.10 43.27 -38.88
CA ARG A 4 6.88 42.43 -38.84
C ARG A 4 7.22 40.95 -38.66
N GLY A 5 8.26 40.46 -39.33
CA GLY A 5 8.72 39.07 -39.17
C GLY A 5 9.25 38.79 -37.76
N ILE A 6 9.99 39.73 -37.17
CA ILE A 6 10.50 39.61 -35.79
C ILE A 6 9.36 39.64 -34.77
N VAL A 7 8.38 40.52 -34.94
CA VAL A 7 7.20 40.60 -34.05
C VAL A 7 6.34 39.34 -34.15
N ILE A 8 6.12 38.81 -35.36
CA ILE A 8 5.37 37.56 -35.56
C ILE A 8 6.13 36.38 -34.92
N LEU A 9 7.45 36.30 -35.08
CA LEU A 9 8.26 35.24 -34.47
C LEU A 9 8.25 35.32 -32.94
N LEU A 10 8.40 36.52 -32.37
CA LEU A 10 8.29 36.75 -30.91
C LEU A 10 6.90 36.40 -30.38
N ALA A 11 5.84 36.79 -31.08
CA ALA A 11 4.48 36.42 -30.73
C ALA A 11 4.28 34.90 -30.81
N LEU A 12 4.86 34.23 -31.81
CA LEU A 12 4.80 32.77 -31.95
C LEU A 12 5.57 32.06 -30.82
N VAL A 13 6.75 32.55 -30.46
CA VAL A 13 7.55 31.99 -29.35
C VAL A 13 6.87 32.23 -28.01
N LEU A 14 6.27 33.41 -27.79
CA LEU A 14 5.48 33.70 -26.59
C LEU A 14 4.21 32.86 -26.56
N PHE A 15 3.55 32.65 -27.70
CA PHE A 15 2.36 31.80 -27.82
C PHE A 15 2.71 30.33 -27.54
N ILE A 16 3.74 29.79 -28.20
CA ILE A 16 4.24 28.42 -27.96
C ILE A 16 4.72 28.28 -26.52
N GLY A 17 5.45 29.26 -25.98
CA GLY A 17 5.91 29.28 -24.60
C GLY A 17 4.77 29.34 -23.59
N PHE A 18 3.72 30.12 -23.86
CA PHE A 18 2.51 30.18 -23.04
C PHE A 18 1.76 28.85 -23.07
N PHE A 19 1.55 28.24 -24.25
CA PHE A 19 0.89 26.94 -24.32
C PHE A 19 1.74 25.83 -23.70
N ALA A 20 3.05 25.80 -23.95
CA ALA A 20 3.96 24.84 -23.32
C ALA A 20 3.99 24.98 -21.79
N TYR A 21 3.84 26.19 -21.26
CA TYR A 21 3.72 26.44 -19.81
C TYR A 21 2.41 25.91 -19.20
N GLN A 22 1.35 25.75 -20.01
CA GLN A 22 0.06 25.21 -19.57
C GLN A 22 -0.05 23.70 -19.77
N ILE A 23 0.88 23.05 -20.48
CA ILE A 23 0.89 21.59 -20.64
C ILE A 23 1.33 20.96 -19.31
N ASP A 24 0.56 19.99 -18.83
CA ASP A 24 1.00 19.09 -17.77
C ASP A 24 1.79 17.93 -18.39
N LEU A 25 3.07 17.82 -18.01
CA LEU A 25 3.96 16.76 -18.47
C LEU A 25 4.20 15.78 -17.32
N ALA A 26 3.85 14.50 -17.53
CA ALA A 26 4.05 13.43 -16.57
C ALA A 26 5.02 12.37 -17.12
N PHE A 27 6.05 12.02 -16.33
CA PHE A 27 7.02 10.97 -16.65
C PHE A 27 7.48 10.24 -15.36
N PRO A 28 7.90 8.96 -15.44
CA PRO A 28 8.02 8.09 -16.62
C PRO A 28 6.68 7.56 -17.13
N GLY A 29 6.71 6.91 -18.30
CA GLY A 29 5.59 6.10 -18.79
C GLY A 29 5.55 4.70 -18.16
N THR A 30 4.54 3.91 -18.54
CA THR A 30 4.42 2.50 -18.15
C THR A 30 5.59 1.69 -18.73
N PRO A 31 6.31 0.88 -17.93
CA PRO A 31 7.39 0.03 -18.44
C PRO A 31 6.93 -0.93 -19.54
N SER A 32 7.82 -1.21 -20.50
CA SER A 32 7.59 -2.28 -21.48
C SER A 32 7.54 -3.64 -20.79
N LEU A 33 6.66 -4.54 -21.23
CA LEU A 33 6.58 -5.92 -20.73
C LEU A 33 7.92 -6.67 -20.86
N ASN A 34 8.73 -6.36 -21.86
CA ASN A 34 10.04 -7.00 -22.03
C ASN A 34 11.03 -6.66 -20.90
N ASN A 35 10.78 -5.58 -20.15
CA ASN A 35 11.57 -5.19 -18.99
C ASN A 35 11.03 -5.79 -17.68
N THR A 36 9.97 -6.62 -17.74
CA THR A 36 9.36 -7.23 -16.57
C THR A 36 9.50 -8.75 -16.61
N TYR A 37 9.14 -9.41 -15.51
CA TYR A 37 9.03 -10.87 -15.45
C TYR A 37 7.70 -11.40 -15.98
N THR A 38 6.69 -10.57 -16.21
CA THR A 38 5.33 -10.99 -16.63
C THR A 38 5.31 -11.89 -17.87
N PRO A 39 6.12 -11.65 -18.94
CA PRO A 39 6.18 -12.59 -20.06
C PRO A 39 6.78 -13.97 -19.74
N LEU A 40 7.41 -14.11 -18.57
CA LEU A 40 8.06 -15.31 -18.07
C LEU A 40 7.28 -15.99 -16.94
N THR A 41 6.19 -15.39 -16.47
CA THR A 41 5.35 -15.95 -15.42
C THR A 41 4.20 -16.76 -16.02
N GLN A 42 3.65 -17.66 -15.23
CA GLN A 42 2.44 -18.36 -15.61
C GLN A 42 1.23 -17.49 -15.33
N ALA A 43 0.38 -17.29 -16.34
CA ALA A 43 -0.86 -16.54 -16.16
C ALA A 43 -1.78 -17.21 -15.13
N THR A 44 -2.49 -16.37 -14.37
CA THR A 44 -3.53 -16.79 -13.43
C THR A 44 -4.71 -17.42 -14.18
N ALA A 45 -5.69 -17.95 -13.43
CA ALA A 45 -6.91 -18.50 -14.02
C ALA A 45 -7.94 -17.43 -14.42
N GLN A 46 -7.58 -16.13 -14.45
CA GLN A 46 -8.49 -15.08 -14.90
C GLN A 46 -8.79 -15.20 -16.41
N GLU A 47 -10.07 -15.25 -16.77
CA GLU A 47 -10.50 -15.40 -18.16
C GLU A 47 -10.98 -14.09 -18.78
N ILE A 48 -10.45 -13.73 -19.95
CA ILE A 48 -11.03 -12.66 -20.77
C ILE A 48 -12.42 -13.08 -21.25
N GLY A 49 -13.41 -12.21 -21.04
CA GLY A 49 -14.83 -12.45 -21.32
C GLY A 49 -15.65 -12.90 -20.10
N SER A 50 -15.01 -13.10 -18.95
CA SER A 50 -15.72 -13.21 -17.67
C SER A 50 -16.19 -11.83 -17.18
N TYR A 51 -17.06 -11.80 -16.17
CA TYR A 51 -17.59 -10.57 -15.57
C TYR A 51 -17.42 -10.58 -14.07
N ASP A 52 -17.28 -9.39 -13.49
CA ASP A 52 -17.51 -9.14 -12.06
C ASP A 52 -18.77 -8.27 -11.91
N VAL A 53 -19.71 -8.72 -11.09
CA VAL A 53 -20.94 -7.99 -10.77
C VAL A 53 -20.91 -7.65 -9.28
N LEU A 54 -20.33 -6.49 -8.97
CA LEU A 54 -20.16 -5.97 -7.60
C LEU A 54 -19.55 -6.99 -6.63
N GLY A 55 -18.56 -7.75 -7.10
CA GLY A 55 -17.80 -8.75 -6.35
C GLY A 55 -18.25 -10.19 -6.57
N LYS A 56 -19.32 -10.42 -7.34
CA LYS A 56 -19.73 -11.76 -7.77
C LYS A 56 -19.12 -12.07 -9.14
N VAL A 57 -18.27 -13.09 -9.20
CA VAL A 57 -17.65 -13.53 -10.46
C VAL A 57 -18.64 -14.36 -11.28
N VAL A 58 -18.77 -14.01 -12.55
CA VAL A 58 -19.50 -14.76 -13.57
C VAL A 58 -18.48 -15.26 -14.58
N SER A 59 -18.31 -16.58 -14.65
CA SER A 59 -17.35 -17.21 -15.56
C SER A 59 -17.67 -16.88 -17.02
N LYS A 60 -16.70 -17.00 -17.93
CA LYS A 60 -16.93 -16.76 -19.36
C LYS A 60 -18.07 -17.62 -19.91
N ALA A 61 -18.07 -18.91 -19.57
CA ALA A 61 -19.10 -19.86 -20.02
C ALA A 61 -20.50 -19.49 -19.49
N GLU A 62 -20.58 -19.06 -18.23
CA GLU A 62 -21.83 -18.59 -17.64
C GLU A 62 -22.31 -17.28 -18.28
N ALA A 63 -21.40 -16.34 -18.53
CA ALA A 63 -21.71 -15.08 -19.20
C ALA A 63 -22.25 -15.33 -20.63
N GLU A 64 -21.62 -16.22 -21.40
CA GLU A 64 -22.10 -16.63 -22.73
C GLU A 64 -23.51 -17.25 -22.69
N SER A 65 -23.87 -17.92 -21.59
CA SER A 65 -25.23 -18.45 -21.39
C SER A 65 -26.22 -17.34 -21.02
N LEU A 66 -25.87 -16.46 -20.07
CA LEU A 66 -26.72 -15.36 -19.60
C LEU A 66 -27.02 -14.37 -20.73
N LEU A 67 -26.04 -14.06 -21.59
CA LEU A 67 -26.22 -13.12 -22.70
C LEU A 67 -27.22 -13.59 -23.78
N LYS A 68 -27.71 -14.83 -23.71
CA LYS A 68 -28.75 -15.36 -24.62
C LYS A 68 -30.16 -14.96 -24.22
N THR A 69 -30.38 -14.50 -22.98
CA THR A 69 -31.69 -14.05 -22.48
C THR A 69 -31.68 -12.55 -22.19
N GLU A 70 -32.84 -11.89 -22.21
CA GLU A 70 -32.92 -10.46 -21.86
C GLU A 70 -32.64 -10.23 -20.38
N GLU A 71 -33.08 -11.15 -19.52
CA GLU A 71 -32.82 -11.10 -18.08
C GLU A 71 -31.32 -11.20 -17.78
N GLY A 72 -30.60 -12.10 -18.47
CA GLY A 72 -29.16 -12.26 -18.29
C GLY A 72 -28.36 -11.09 -18.88
N LYS A 73 -28.80 -10.49 -20.00
CA LYS A 73 -28.23 -9.23 -20.50
C LYS A 73 -28.42 -8.08 -19.50
N GLN A 74 -29.59 -8.00 -18.87
CA GLN A 74 -29.84 -6.99 -17.84
C GLN A 74 -28.94 -7.25 -16.62
N GLN A 75 -28.80 -8.49 -16.17
CA GLN A 75 -27.90 -8.86 -15.07
C GLN A 75 -26.44 -8.47 -15.35
N LEU A 76 -25.97 -8.64 -16.59
CA LEU A 76 -24.61 -8.30 -17.02
C LEU A 76 -24.47 -6.89 -17.59
N SER A 77 -25.46 -6.03 -17.37
CA SER A 77 -25.41 -4.62 -17.76
C SER A 77 -24.53 -3.80 -16.80
N THR A 78 -23.80 -2.83 -17.34
CA THR A 78 -23.07 -1.83 -16.55
C THR A 78 -24.00 -1.03 -15.63
N ASP A 79 -25.27 -0.86 -16.01
CA ASP A 79 -26.29 -0.19 -15.19
C ASP A 79 -26.54 -0.92 -13.86
N ASN A 80 -26.29 -2.24 -13.83
CA ASN A 80 -26.39 -3.07 -12.64
C ASN A 80 -25.02 -3.34 -12.00
N GLY A 81 -24.00 -2.56 -12.36
CA GLY A 81 -22.66 -2.68 -11.81
C GLY A 81 -21.87 -3.87 -12.35
N ALA A 82 -22.24 -4.44 -13.49
CA ALA A 82 -21.41 -5.43 -14.14
C ALA A 82 -20.16 -4.79 -14.79
N VAL A 83 -19.04 -5.49 -14.70
CA VAL A 83 -17.75 -5.12 -15.30
C VAL A 83 -17.25 -6.32 -16.09
N ALA A 84 -17.19 -6.18 -17.41
CA ALA A 84 -16.61 -7.19 -18.27
C ALA A 84 -15.08 -7.17 -18.16
N ILE A 85 -14.46 -8.34 -18.00
CA ILE A 85 -13.00 -8.49 -17.95
C ILE A 85 -12.49 -8.61 -19.38
N THR A 86 -11.90 -7.52 -19.88
CA THR A 86 -11.39 -7.38 -21.25
C THR A 86 -9.90 -7.06 -21.28
N GLU A 87 -9.25 -7.25 -22.43
CA GLU A 87 -7.86 -6.82 -22.64
C GLU A 87 -7.70 -5.31 -22.42
N ASP A 88 -8.66 -4.50 -22.88
CA ASP A 88 -8.65 -3.05 -22.69
C ASP A 88 -8.74 -2.65 -21.22
N LEU A 89 -9.55 -3.35 -20.42
CA LEU A 89 -9.67 -3.11 -18.98
C LEU A 89 -8.35 -3.44 -18.27
N ILE A 90 -7.73 -4.57 -18.61
CA ILE A 90 -6.43 -4.99 -18.07
C ILE A 90 -5.34 -3.98 -18.48
N ALA A 91 -5.34 -3.52 -19.73
CA ALA A 91 -4.38 -2.52 -20.22
C ALA A 91 -4.56 -1.16 -19.54
N LEU A 92 -5.81 -0.72 -19.31
CA LEU A 92 -6.13 0.46 -18.50
C LEU A 92 -5.60 0.28 -17.08
N GLY A 93 -5.82 -0.89 -16.48
CA GLY A 93 -5.32 -1.25 -15.16
C GLY A 93 -3.82 -1.17 -15.02
N ARG A 94 -3.08 -1.81 -15.93
CA ARG A 94 -1.62 -1.75 -15.94
C ARG A 94 -1.11 -0.33 -16.11
N LYS A 95 -1.76 0.46 -16.97
CA LYS A 95 -1.43 1.88 -17.15
C LYS A 95 -1.64 2.65 -15.85
N ALA A 96 -2.80 2.48 -15.20
CA ALA A 96 -3.13 3.15 -13.95
C ALA A 96 -2.18 2.76 -12.81
N PHE A 97 -1.89 1.47 -12.65
CA PHE A 97 -0.96 0.94 -11.64
C PHE A 97 0.41 1.62 -11.64
N TYR A 98 0.91 2.00 -12.83
CA TYR A 98 2.21 2.65 -13.01
C TYR A 98 2.20 4.16 -13.11
N ARG A 99 1.05 4.78 -13.41
CA ARG A 99 1.00 6.20 -13.80
C ARG A 99 -0.01 7.03 -13.05
N GLU A 100 -1.00 6.41 -12.44
CA GLU A 100 -2.08 7.13 -11.81
C GLU A 100 -1.71 7.54 -10.40
N THR A 101 -1.65 8.85 -10.16
CA THR A 101 -1.41 9.43 -8.84
C THR A 101 -2.70 9.94 -8.22
N PHE A 102 -3.78 10.10 -9.00
CA PHE A 102 -5.03 10.73 -8.56
C PHE A 102 -4.79 12.10 -7.89
N GLY A 103 -3.81 12.87 -8.38
CA GLY A 103 -3.49 14.21 -7.87
C GLY A 103 -2.61 14.25 -6.60
N ASN A 104 -2.17 13.10 -6.08
CA ASN A 104 -1.45 13.06 -4.80
C ASN A 104 -0.11 13.82 -4.80
N GLU A 105 0.45 14.12 -5.97
CA GLU A 105 1.67 14.93 -6.10
C GLU A 105 1.52 16.33 -5.49
N ILE A 106 0.29 16.85 -5.41
CA ILE A 106 0.00 18.12 -4.74
C ILE A 106 0.13 17.96 -3.23
N PHE A 107 -0.46 16.92 -2.64
CA PHE A 107 -0.33 16.69 -1.19
C PHE A 107 1.14 16.43 -0.81
N PHE A 108 1.80 15.48 -1.48
CA PHE A 108 3.20 15.12 -1.20
C PHE A 108 4.17 16.29 -1.39
N THR A 109 4.05 17.05 -2.48
CA THR A 109 5.01 18.13 -2.78
C THR A 109 4.64 19.44 -2.12
N ASP A 110 3.37 19.84 -2.16
CA ASP A 110 2.94 21.20 -1.80
C ASP A 110 2.43 21.31 -0.35
N VAL A 111 1.91 20.23 0.24
CA VAL A 111 1.48 20.22 1.65
C VAL A 111 2.59 19.64 2.52
N THR A 112 2.99 18.39 2.28
CA THR A 112 4.02 17.70 3.06
C THR A 112 5.43 18.27 2.82
N GLY A 113 5.75 18.62 1.56
CA GLY A 113 7.08 19.11 1.21
C GLY A 113 8.14 18.01 1.14
N ILE A 114 7.80 16.87 0.54
CA ILE A 114 8.68 15.70 0.45
C ILE A 114 10.03 16.00 -0.24
N LEU A 115 10.07 17.02 -1.10
CA LEU A 115 11.27 17.45 -1.82
C LEU A 115 12.06 18.57 -1.12
N ASN A 116 11.61 19.07 0.04
CA ASN A 116 12.30 20.14 0.78
C ASN A 116 13.48 19.63 1.63
N GLY A 117 13.50 18.32 1.89
CA GLY A 117 14.55 17.62 2.61
C GLY A 117 15.81 17.30 1.78
N PRO A 118 16.62 16.34 2.23
CA PRO A 118 17.74 15.79 1.46
C PRO A 118 17.29 14.97 0.23
N LEU A 119 16.04 14.49 0.20
CA LEU A 119 15.44 13.74 -0.92
C LEU A 119 14.94 14.65 -2.06
N ASN A 120 15.57 15.80 -2.25
CA ASN A 120 15.25 16.70 -3.35
C ASN A 120 15.68 16.13 -4.72
N LEU A 121 15.13 16.69 -5.80
CA LEU A 121 15.38 16.23 -7.17
C LEU A 121 16.86 16.20 -7.55
N VAL A 122 17.67 17.14 -7.04
CA VAL A 122 19.10 17.21 -7.35
C VAL A 122 19.83 16.02 -6.75
N ASN A 123 19.59 15.72 -5.47
CA ASN A 123 20.25 14.61 -4.79
C ASN A 123 19.75 13.26 -5.31
N LEU A 124 18.45 13.12 -5.57
CA LEU A 124 17.88 11.93 -6.23
C LEU A 124 18.50 11.70 -7.61
N THR A 125 18.57 12.74 -8.44
CA THR A 125 19.19 12.64 -9.77
C THR A 125 20.68 12.26 -9.67
N LYS A 126 21.42 12.87 -8.74
CA LYS A 126 22.84 12.50 -8.51
C LYS A 126 22.99 11.05 -8.08
N ALA A 127 22.15 10.57 -7.17
CA ALA A 127 22.14 9.19 -6.71
C ALA A 127 21.86 8.22 -7.87
N ILE A 128 20.83 8.50 -8.68
CA ILE A 128 20.46 7.66 -9.83
C ILE A 128 21.59 7.62 -10.87
N LEU A 129 22.17 8.78 -11.21
CA LEU A 129 23.30 8.84 -12.15
C LEU A 129 24.54 8.08 -11.63
N SER A 130 24.74 8.03 -10.31
CA SER A 130 25.84 7.27 -9.70
C SER A 130 25.71 5.76 -9.90
N LEU A 131 24.50 5.25 -10.13
CA LEU A 131 24.25 3.84 -10.46
C LEU A 131 24.80 3.45 -11.84
N LYS A 132 25.09 4.42 -12.72
CA LYS A 132 25.59 4.17 -14.09
C LYS A 132 24.75 3.15 -14.87
N GLY A 133 23.43 3.24 -14.70
CA GLY A 133 22.44 2.36 -15.35
C GLY A 133 22.24 1.01 -14.67
N GLN A 134 22.97 0.69 -13.59
CA GLN A 134 22.73 -0.52 -12.81
C GLN A 134 21.43 -0.42 -12.01
N PRO A 135 20.69 -1.53 -11.85
CA PRO A 135 19.50 -1.56 -11.02
C PRO A 135 19.85 -1.50 -9.53
N THR A 136 18.90 -1.04 -8.70
CA THR A 136 18.96 -1.17 -7.24
C THR A 136 17.53 -1.30 -6.67
N THR A 137 17.38 -1.96 -5.53
CA THR A 137 16.13 -1.87 -4.71
C THR A 137 16.25 -0.83 -3.61
N ASN A 138 17.43 -0.24 -3.44
CA ASN A 138 17.67 0.75 -2.41
C ASN A 138 18.56 1.85 -2.99
N LEU A 139 17.93 2.89 -3.54
CA LEU A 139 18.64 4.09 -3.96
C LEU A 139 19.21 4.80 -2.73
N GLN A 140 20.52 4.82 -2.62
CA GLN A 140 21.19 5.50 -1.52
C GLN A 140 21.37 6.99 -1.82
N VAL A 141 20.90 7.85 -0.90
CA VAL A 141 20.96 9.31 -1.05
C VAL A 141 21.84 9.90 0.05
N THR A 142 22.80 10.75 -0.33
CA THR A 142 23.68 11.41 0.63
C THR A 142 23.03 12.66 1.22
N MET A 143 23.09 12.81 2.55
CA MET A 143 22.70 14.03 3.26
C MET A 143 23.51 15.24 2.77
N ASP A 144 22.82 16.30 2.34
CA ASP A 144 23.47 17.52 1.84
C ASP A 144 23.80 18.55 2.94
N ARG A 145 23.23 18.37 4.14
CA ARG A 145 23.38 19.23 5.31
C ARG A 145 23.16 18.45 6.61
N ASP A 146 23.61 19.01 7.72
CA ASP A 146 23.23 18.55 9.05
C ASP A 146 21.73 18.83 9.27
N MET A 147 20.99 17.84 9.78
CA MET A 147 19.56 17.94 10.04
C MET A 147 19.21 17.18 11.31
N LYS A 148 18.46 17.82 12.20
CA LYS A 148 17.82 17.15 13.34
C LYS A 148 16.40 16.80 12.92
N VAL A 149 16.01 15.54 13.09
CA VAL A 149 14.70 15.00 12.72
C VAL A 149 14.21 14.20 13.92
N GLY A 150 13.13 14.67 14.55
CA GLY A 150 12.78 14.23 15.89
C GLY A 150 13.98 14.32 16.86
N GLU A 151 14.33 13.21 17.48
CA GLU A 151 15.49 13.06 18.37
C GLU A 151 16.78 12.63 17.65
N ARG A 152 16.69 12.23 16.38
CA ARG A 152 17.84 11.75 15.60
C ARG A 152 18.59 12.91 14.96
N ASN A 153 19.92 12.78 14.90
CA ASN A 153 20.81 13.75 14.24
C ASN A 153 21.43 13.10 13.01
N PHE A 154 21.10 13.63 11.83
CA PHE A 154 21.72 13.25 10.58
C PHE A 154 22.81 14.27 10.24
N LYS A 155 23.99 13.78 9.91
CA LYS A 155 25.14 14.60 9.52
C LYS A 155 25.23 14.71 8.01
N LYS A 156 25.72 15.86 7.55
CA LYS A 156 26.10 16.02 6.15
C LYS A 156 27.08 14.91 5.77
N GLY A 157 26.79 14.22 4.67
CA GLY A 157 27.58 13.08 4.20
C GLY A 157 27.06 11.71 4.64
N ASP A 158 26.13 11.65 5.59
CA ASP A 158 25.47 10.38 5.95
C ASP A 158 24.74 9.82 4.72
N ILE A 159 24.72 8.50 4.61
CA ILE A 159 24.03 7.78 3.53
C ILE A 159 22.67 7.33 4.04
N LEU A 160 21.63 7.80 3.37
CA LEU A 160 20.25 7.39 3.60
C LEU A 160 19.92 6.18 2.71
N ASN A 161 19.43 5.11 3.33
CA ASN A 161 18.80 4.00 2.63
C ASN A 161 17.34 4.37 2.43
N THR A 162 16.92 4.59 1.19
CA THR A 162 15.54 5.02 0.90
C THR A 162 14.62 3.84 0.57
N GLY A 163 15.20 2.71 0.15
CA GLY A 163 14.43 1.60 -0.41
C GLY A 163 13.71 1.94 -1.72
N LEU A 164 14.09 3.03 -2.38
CA LEU A 164 13.55 3.37 -3.69
C LEU A 164 14.19 2.47 -4.76
N ASP A 165 13.33 1.73 -5.43
CA ASP A 165 13.71 0.84 -6.53
C ASP A 165 14.00 1.62 -7.81
N VAL A 166 15.11 1.32 -8.46
CA VAL A 166 15.47 1.89 -9.77
C VAL A 166 15.75 0.74 -10.73
N PRO A 167 14.88 0.52 -11.75
CA PRO A 167 15.13 -0.47 -12.79
C PRO A 167 16.39 -0.15 -13.60
N ALA A 168 16.95 -1.16 -14.27
CA ALA A 168 18.13 -0.96 -15.10
C ALA A 168 17.88 0.11 -16.18
N ASN A 169 18.83 1.03 -16.32
CA ASN A 169 18.78 2.19 -17.22
C ASN A 169 17.59 3.16 -17.02
N SER A 170 16.88 3.08 -15.88
CA SER A 170 15.87 4.09 -15.52
C SER A 170 16.53 5.35 -14.96
N LEU A 171 15.91 6.51 -15.21
CA LEU A 171 16.31 7.80 -14.64
C LEU A 171 15.40 8.26 -13.49
N VAL A 172 14.46 7.41 -13.11
CA VAL A 172 13.39 7.70 -12.15
C VAL A 172 13.08 6.43 -11.36
N PRO A 173 12.85 6.53 -10.04
CA PRO A 173 12.47 5.38 -9.26
C PRO A 173 11.12 4.80 -9.70
N LEU A 174 10.94 3.50 -9.49
CA LEU A 174 9.73 2.78 -9.82
C LEU A 174 8.54 3.35 -9.05
N GLY A 175 7.46 3.66 -9.76
CA GLY A 175 6.22 4.16 -9.18
C GLY A 175 6.23 5.61 -8.70
N MET A 176 7.31 6.37 -8.91
CA MET A 176 7.34 7.83 -8.72
C MET A 176 7.06 8.55 -10.05
N ILE A 177 6.04 9.40 -10.09
CA ILE A 177 5.72 10.24 -11.26
C ILE A 177 6.09 11.68 -10.99
N THR A 178 6.83 12.29 -11.91
CA THR A 178 7.12 13.72 -11.90
C THR A 178 6.14 14.45 -12.81
N HIS A 179 5.37 15.37 -12.24
CA HIS A 179 4.50 16.29 -12.96
C HIS A 179 5.18 17.66 -13.07
N ILE A 180 5.12 18.24 -14.27
CA ILE A 180 5.55 19.62 -14.50
C ILE A 180 4.33 20.41 -14.98
N ASN A 181 3.80 21.25 -14.10
CA ASN A 181 2.66 22.12 -14.39
C ASN A 181 3.01 23.56 -14.02
N LYS A 182 2.81 24.53 -14.93
CA LYS A 182 3.07 25.96 -14.69
C LYS A 182 4.49 26.22 -14.16
N GLY A 183 5.48 25.49 -14.69
CA GLY A 183 6.88 25.59 -14.29
C GLY A 183 7.19 25.04 -12.88
N LYS A 184 6.21 24.47 -12.18
CA LYS A 184 6.40 23.82 -10.89
C LYS A 184 6.54 22.31 -11.08
N ILE A 185 7.58 21.76 -10.48
CA ILE A 185 7.80 20.31 -10.44
C ILE A 185 7.13 19.75 -9.19
N ARG A 186 6.30 18.72 -9.37
CA ARG A 186 5.69 17.93 -8.30
C ARG A 186 6.00 16.47 -8.52
N VAL A 187 6.07 15.73 -7.43
CA VAL A 187 6.29 14.28 -7.44
C VAL A 187 5.14 13.61 -6.70
N GLY A 188 4.54 12.62 -7.35
CA GLY A 188 3.50 11.76 -6.80
C GLY A 188 3.91 10.30 -6.82
N ILE A 189 3.14 9.49 -6.09
CA ILE A 189 3.37 8.06 -5.91
C ILE A 189 2.22 7.27 -6.54
N THR A 190 2.54 6.11 -7.13
CA THR A 190 1.58 5.17 -7.73
C THR A 190 1.66 3.82 -7.00
N CYS A 191 0.73 2.91 -7.28
CA CYS A 191 0.73 1.55 -6.70
C CYS A 191 2.07 0.82 -6.91
N ALA A 192 2.75 1.06 -8.03
CA ALA A 192 4.03 0.43 -8.37
C ALA A 192 5.19 0.76 -7.42
N ALA A 193 5.10 1.82 -6.60
CA ALA A 193 6.15 2.15 -5.63
C ALA A 193 6.22 1.12 -4.49
N CYS A 194 5.05 0.60 -4.08
CA CYS A 194 4.94 -0.36 -2.98
C CYS A 194 4.69 -1.80 -3.45
N HIS A 195 4.09 -1.99 -4.63
CA HIS A 195 3.63 -3.30 -5.13
C HIS A 195 4.35 -3.80 -6.38
N ALA A 196 5.52 -3.23 -6.68
CA ALA A 196 6.47 -3.79 -7.62
C ALA A 196 7.88 -3.55 -7.10
N THR A 197 8.80 -4.45 -7.46
CA THR A 197 10.22 -4.32 -7.12
C THR A 197 11.12 -4.71 -8.29
N VAL A 198 12.43 -4.61 -8.13
CA VAL A 198 13.45 -4.87 -9.14
C VAL A 198 14.34 -6.05 -8.73
N ASP A 199 14.54 -6.99 -9.64
CA ASP A 199 15.55 -8.02 -9.48
C ASP A 199 16.95 -7.40 -9.60
N ARG A 200 17.73 -7.45 -8.52
CA ARG A 200 19.09 -6.85 -8.45
C ARG A 200 20.09 -7.47 -9.44
N LYS A 201 19.86 -8.71 -9.91
CA LYS A 201 20.75 -9.41 -10.85
C LYS A 201 20.39 -9.10 -12.29
N THR A 202 19.12 -9.12 -12.64
CA THR A 202 18.67 -8.97 -14.04
C THR A 202 18.24 -7.55 -14.38
N GLY A 203 17.88 -6.74 -13.37
CA GLY A 203 17.31 -5.42 -13.52
C GLY A 203 15.87 -5.39 -14.03
N ARG A 204 15.22 -6.56 -14.16
CA ARG A 204 13.82 -6.69 -14.55
C ARG A 204 12.89 -6.35 -13.38
N ILE A 205 11.73 -5.83 -13.71
CA ILE A 205 10.68 -5.52 -12.74
C ILE A 205 9.88 -6.78 -12.40
N LEU A 206 9.69 -7.02 -11.12
CA LEU A 206 8.83 -8.03 -10.51
C LEU A 206 7.47 -7.37 -10.25
N GLU A 207 6.55 -7.48 -11.21
CA GLU A 207 5.20 -6.92 -11.09
C GLU A 207 4.39 -7.73 -10.06
N GLY A 208 3.93 -7.09 -9.00
CA GLY A 208 3.14 -7.73 -7.94
C GLY A 208 3.92 -8.14 -6.69
N ALA A 209 5.25 -8.29 -6.79
CA ALA A 209 6.11 -8.45 -5.63
C ALA A 209 6.18 -7.12 -4.85
N PRO A 210 6.03 -7.15 -3.52
CA PRO A 210 6.09 -5.94 -2.71
C PRO A 210 7.51 -5.36 -2.66
N ASN A 211 7.60 -4.03 -2.59
CA ASN A 211 8.83 -3.37 -2.19
C ASN A 211 8.96 -3.49 -0.66
N ASN A 212 9.82 -4.42 -0.24
CA ASN A 212 9.99 -4.81 1.16
C ASN A 212 11.10 -4.03 1.89
N ASP A 213 11.78 -3.09 1.23
CA ASP A 213 12.78 -2.21 1.84
C ASP A 213 12.48 -0.70 1.67
N LEU A 214 11.35 -0.32 1.04
CA LEU A 214 10.90 1.08 0.94
C LEU A 214 10.72 1.73 2.32
N ASP A 215 11.54 2.74 2.64
CA ASP A 215 11.53 3.40 3.94
C ASP A 215 10.63 4.65 3.93
N THR A 216 9.31 4.44 3.88
CA THR A 216 8.36 5.57 3.86
C THR A 216 8.41 6.41 5.14
N GLY A 217 8.70 5.79 6.29
CA GLY A 217 8.84 6.49 7.56
C GLY A 217 9.96 7.52 7.53
N LEU A 218 11.16 7.12 7.10
CA LEU A 218 12.29 8.03 6.91
C LEU A 218 11.98 9.13 5.90
N MET A 219 11.39 8.78 4.76
CA MET A 219 11.07 9.76 3.71
C MET A 219 10.10 10.84 4.22
N LEU A 220 9.05 10.45 4.95
CA LEU A 220 8.08 11.37 5.53
C LEU A 220 8.67 12.22 6.65
N ALA A 221 9.48 11.64 7.54
CA ALA A 221 10.15 12.37 8.62
C ALA A 221 11.14 13.43 8.09
N LEU A 222 11.73 13.20 6.92
CA LEU A 222 12.64 14.16 6.28
C LEU A 222 11.94 15.31 5.55
N ALA A 223 10.60 15.29 5.46
CA ALA A 223 9.82 16.35 4.83
C ALA A 223 9.76 17.61 5.72
N SER A 224 9.34 18.74 5.13
CA SER A 224 9.25 20.00 5.88
C SER A 224 7.98 20.16 6.74
N ASN A 225 6.99 19.30 6.53
CA ASN A 225 5.69 19.28 7.21
C ASN A 225 5.26 17.81 7.43
N SER A 226 6.09 17.03 8.13
CA SER A 226 5.80 15.62 8.44
C SER A 226 4.55 15.51 9.33
N ALA A 227 4.27 16.53 10.16
CA ALA A 227 3.07 16.66 10.98
C ALA A 227 1.76 16.57 10.20
N SER A 228 1.76 16.79 8.88
CA SER A 228 0.61 16.52 8.02
C SER A 228 0.16 15.04 8.02
N TRP A 229 1.02 14.13 8.48
CA TRP A 229 0.80 12.68 8.58
C TRP A 229 0.54 12.18 10.00
N PHE A 230 0.29 13.07 10.98
CA PHE A 230 0.17 12.70 12.40
C PHE A 230 -0.80 11.55 12.68
N ARG A 231 -1.88 11.42 11.89
CA ARG A 231 -2.93 10.42 12.10
C ARG A 231 -2.50 8.97 11.84
N GLN A 232 -1.25 8.77 11.40
CA GLN A 232 -0.63 7.46 11.19
C GLN A 232 0.42 7.14 12.27
N THR A 233 0.63 8.03 13.25
CA THR A 233 1.81 7.99 14.10
C THR A 233 1.51 7.95 15.60
N GLY A 234 0.24 7.89 16.00
CA GLY A 234 -0.15 7.90 17.42
C GLY A 234 -0.14 9.27 18.09
N VAL A 235 0.35 10.31 17.41
CA VAL A 235 0.50 11.64 18.00
C VAL A 235 -0.84 12.34 18.01
N ASN A 236 -1.34 12.69 19.20
CA ASN A 236 -2.53 13.52 19.33
C ASN A 236 -2.15 15.02 19.35
N PRO A 237 -2.47 15.80 18.31
CA PRO A 237 -2.09 17.22 18.25
C PRO A 237 -2.74 18.06 19.35
N LEU A 238 -3.85 17.61 19.96
CA LEU A 238 -4.49 18.30 21.08
C LEU A 238 -3.71 18.19 22.39
N MET A 239 -2.75 17.25 22.48
CA MET A 239 -1.89 17.04 23.65
C MET A 239 -0.55 17.77 23.53
N ILE A 240 -0.22 18.29 22.34
CA ILE A 240 0.98 19.09 22.12
C ILE A 240 0.77 20.50 22.69
N PRO A 241 1.78 21.12 23.32
CA PRO A 241 1.69 22.50 23.80
C PRO A 241 1.20 23.45 22.71
N ARG A 242 0.34 24.40 23.06
CA ARG A 242 -0.20 25.37 22.09
C ARG A 242 0.88 26.34 21.62
N GLY A 243 0.90 26.61 20.33
CA GLY A 243 1.72 27.66 19.73
C GLY A 243 1.01 29.02 19.69
N GLU A 244 1.58 29.94 18.91
CA GLU A 244 1.04 31.29 18.71
C GLU A 244 0.07 31.41 17.52
N HIS A 245 -0.09 30.35 16.71
CA HIS A 245 -0.96 30.39 15.53
C HIS A 245 -2.43 30.36 15.92
N THR A 246 -3.15 31.45 15.66
CA THR A 246 -4.60 31.55 15.91
C THR A 246 -5.40 31.14 14.68
N TYR A 247 -6.59 30.59 14.89
CA TYR A 247 -7.51 30.19 13.83
C TYR A 247 -8.95 30.22 14.35
N ILE A 248 -9.92 30.10 13.44
CA ILE A 248 -11.33 29.97 13.79
C ILE A 248 -11.72 28.50 13.77
N LYS A 249 -12.20 28.00 14.91
CA LYS A 249 -12.67 26.62 15.10
C LYS A 249 -14.01 26.38 14.39
N SER A 250 -14.40 25.11 14.32
CA SER A 250 -15.71 24.70 13.78
C SER A 250 -16.89 25.36 14.51
N ASP A 251 -16.75 25.67 15.80
CA ASP A 251 -17.75 26.39 16.62
C ASP A 251 -17.69 27.93 16.48
N ASN A 252 -16.95 28.44 15.48
CA ASN A 252 -16.71 29.86 15.20
C ASN A 252 -16.03 30.65 16.34
N LYS A 253 -15.40 29.97 17.30
CA LYS A 253 -14.57 30.64 18.31
C LYS A 253 -13.11 30.63 17.88
N GLU A 254 -12.37 31.63 18.35
CA GLU A 254 -10.93 31.64 18.22
C GLU A 254 -10.29 30.46 18.98
N GLY A 255 -9.32 29.83 18.34
CA GLY A 255 -8.47 28.78 18.91
C GLY A 255 -7.01 29.05 18.64
N ARG A 256 -6.14 28.23 19.24
CA ARG A 256 -4.70 28.19 18.95
C ARG A 256 -4.30 26.79 18.56
N LEU A 257 -3.55 26.66 17.46
CA LEU A 257 -2.99 25.40 17.00
C LEU A 257 -1.83 24.95 17.91
N PRO A 258 -1.44 23.66 17.88
CA PRO A 258 -0.24 23.20 18.56
C PRO A 258 1.00 23.97 18.09
N ASP A 259 2.05 24.00 18.91
CA ASP A 259 3.36 24.47 18.49
C ASP A 259 3.83 23.58 17.33
N ALA A 260 4.00 24.19 16.16
CA ALA A 260 4.30 23.46 14.94
C ALA A 260 5.58 22.64 15.12
N LYS A 261 6.64 23.22 15.69
CA LYS A 261 7.92 22.52 15.83
C LYS A 261 7.81 21.32 16.78
N ALA A 262 7.17 21.48 17.93
CA ALA A 262 6.97 20.38 18.87
C ALA A 262 6.12 19.26 18.28
N LEU A 263 5.14 19.60 17.44
CA LEU A 263 4.34 18.61 16.72
C LEU A 263 5.16 17.87 15.66
N GLU A 264 5.94 18.57 14.83
CA GLU A 264 6.86 17.94 13.85
C GLU A 264 7.83 17.00 14.57
N GLU A 265 8.48 17.45 15.65
CA GLU A 265 9.43 16.62 16.42
C GLU A 265 8.76 15.34 16.97
N ALA A 266 7.52 15.43 17.47
CA ALA A 266 6.77 14.28 17.96
C ALA A 266 6.37 13.30 16.85
N VAL A 267 5.96 13.82 15.69
CA VAL A 267 5.57 13.01 14.53
C VAL A 267 6.79 12.36 13.87
N ASP A 268 7.87 13.10 13.70
CA ASP A 268 9.16 12.58 13.20
C ASP A 268 9.66 11.40 14.02
N ASN A 269 9.61 11.51 15.35
CA ASN A 269 10.03 10.43 16.25
C ASN A 269 9.30 9.12 15.96
N GLN A 270 8.00 9.20 15.69
CA GLN A 270 7.14 8.04 15.45
C GLN A 270 7.31 7.50 14.02
N LEU A 271 7.44 8.38 13.01
CA LEU A 271 7.71 7.97 11.63
C LEU A 271 9.06 7.25 11.51
N LEU A 272 10.07 7.73 12.25
CA LEU A 272 11.41 7.15 12.27
C LEU A 272 11.46 5.76 12.91
N THR A 273 10.40 5.30 13.58
CA THR A 273 10.31 3.94 14.14
C THR A 273 9.72 2.91 13.17
N TRP A 274 9.23 3.35 12.02
CA TRP A 274 8.65 2.45 11.02
C TRP A 274 9.72 1.53 10.43
N THR A 275 9.34 0.28 10.23
CA THR A 275 10.21 -0.70 9.56
C THR A 275 10.18 -0.43 8.05
N PRO A 276 11.32 -0.43 7.35
CA PRO A 276 11.33 -0.37 5.88
C PRO A 276 10.47 -1.48 5.27
N GLY A 277 9.73 -1.17 4.21
CA GLY A 277 8.74 -2.08 3.61
C GLY A 277 7.37 -2.07 4.29
N ASN A 278 7.18 -1.29 5.37
CA ASN A 278 5.89 -1.14 6.04
C ASN A 278 5.31 0.27 5.83
N PHE A 279 3.97 0.36 5.82
CA PHE A 279 3.24 1.62 5.76
C PHE A 279 1.96 1.52 6.59
N ASP A 280 1.58 2.62 7.25
CA ASP A 280 0.30 2.69 7.96
C ASP A 280 -0.83 3.23 7.08
N SER A 281 -1.72 2.31 6.69
CA SER A 281 -2.87 2.58 5.84
C SER A 281 -4.21 2.73 6.59
N THR A 282 -4.21 2.92 7.92
CA THR A 282 -5.43 3.10 8.72
C THR A 282 -5.55 4.49 9.35
N PRO A 283 -6.78 5.01 9.48
CA PRO A 283 -7.03 6.34 10.03
C PRO A 283 -7.36 6.31 11.53
N ASP A 284 -6.72 5.45 12.31
CA ASP A 284 -7.00 5.21 13.73
C ASP A 284 -6.09 6.00 14.69
N ASN A 285 -5.07 6.68 14.16
CA ASN A 285 -4.08 7.41 14.95
C ASN A 285 -3.42 6.54 16.02
N HIS A 286 -2.96 5.36 15.59
CA HIS A 286 -2.04 4.50 16.31
C HIS A 286 -0.82 4.26 15.41
N ASN A 287 0.37 4.12 15.99
CA ASN A 287 1.56 3.76 15.22
C ASN A 287 1.61 2.24 15.02
N ASN A 288 0.93 1.73 13.98
CA ASN A 288 0.86 0.29 13.70
C ASN A 288 1.09 -0.06 12.21
N PRO A 289 2.17 0.45 11.58
CA PRO A 289 2.44 0.19 10.17
C PRO A 289 2.55 -1.31 9.90
N SER A 290 1.96 -1.74 8.79
CA SER A 290 2.00 -3.13 8.34
C SER A 290 2.82 -3.26 7.07
N GLN A 291 3.41 -4.43 6.84
CA GLN A 291 4.17 -4.77 5.63
C GLN A 291 3.33 -4.51 4.38
N ASN A 292 3.96 -4.02 3.32
CA ASN A 292 3.35 -3.94 1.99
C ASN A 292 2.92 -5.35 1.53
N PRO A 293 1.62 -5.61 1.31
CA PRO A 293 1.17 -6.92 0.84
C PRO A 293 1.53 -7.12 -0.64
N PRO A 294 1.67 -8.38 -1.11
CA PRO A 294 1.82 -8.66 -2.53
C PRO A 294 0.55 -8.31 -3.31
N SER A 295 0.70 -7.96 -4.59
CA SER A 295 -0.41 -7.83 -5.54
C SER A 295 -0.67 -9.10 -6.36
N TYR A 296 -0.29 -10.27 -5.84
CA TYR A 296 -0.74 -11.58 -6.35
C TYR A 296 -2.14 -11.88 -5.80
N THR A 297 -3.16 -11.24 -6.39
CA THR A 297 -4.49 -11.09 -5.76
C THR A 297 -5.49 -12.16 -6.15
N PHE A 298 -5.27 -12.88 -7.25
CA PHE A 298 -6.29 -13.78 -7.78
C PHE A 298 -6.61 -14.92 -6.79
N GLY A 299 -7.88 -15.00 -6.36
CA GLY A 299 -8.35 -15.97 -5.37
C GLY A 299 -7.91 -15.69 -3.92
N ALA A 300 -7.23 -14.58 -3.65
CA ALA A 300 -6.65 -14.25 -2.35
C ALA A 300 -7.52 -13.31 -1.49
N TYR A 301 -8.83 -13.23 -1.73
CA TYR A 301 -9.75 -12.40 -0.95
C TYR A 301 -9.97 -12.96 0.48
N PRO A 302 -10.57 -12.20 1.42
CA PRO A 302 -10.59 -10.74 1.41
C PRO A 302 -9.17 -10.16 1.47
N TYR A 303 -9.02 -8.88 1.13
CA TYR A 303 -7.72 -8.22 1.00
C TYR A 303 -7.42 -7.27 2.18
N GLY A 304 -6.15 -6.85 2.27
CA GLY A 304 -5.60 -6.15 3.43
C GLY A 304 -5.28 -7.12 4.58
N TRP A 305 -4.39 -6.74 5.50
CA TRP A 305 -3.94 -7.66 6.56
C TRP A 305 -5.05 -8.09 7.53
N SER A 306 -6.01 -7.22 7.82
CA SER A 306 -7.19 -7.60 8.62
C SER A 306 -8.29 -8.28 7.79
N GLY A 307 -8.24 -8.21 6.46
CA GLY A 307 -9.32 -8.65 5.58
C GLY A 307 -10.43 -7.60 5.41
N ASN A 308 -10.17 -6.31 5.65
CA ASN A 308 -11.18 -5.25 5.59
C ASN A 308 -11.69 -4.95 4.16
N ALA A 309 -10.90 -5.24 3.13
CA ALA A 309 -11.32 -5.08 1.73
C ALA A 309 -12.02 -6.36 1.27
N ALA A 310 -13.30 -6.48 1.63
CA ALA A 310 -14.05 -7.74 1.63
C ALA A 310 -15.29 -7.76 0.73
N ILE A 311 -15.74 -6.61 0.23
CA ILE A 311 -16.97 -6.47 -0.58
C ILE A 311 -16.79 -5.50 -1.74
N GLY A 312 -17.69 -5.58 -2.72
CA GLY A 312 -17.66 -4.78 -3.95
C GLY A 312 -16.82 -5.41 -5.04
N TRP A 313 -16.61 -4.68 -6.13
CA TRP A 313 -15.98 -5.22 -7.34
C TRP A 313 -14.68 -5.99 -7.07
N PHE A 314 -14.52 -7.12 -7.76
CA PHE A 314 -13.38 -8.03 -7.65
C PHE A 314 -13.16 -8.55 -6.22
N HIS A 315 -14.23 -8.99 -5.57
CA HIS A 315 -14.25 -9.41 -4.16
C HIS A 315 -13.69 -8.35 -3.18
N GLY A 316 -13.84 -7.07 -3.52
CA GLY A 316 -13.31 -5.95 -2.74
C GLY A 316 -11.88 -5.51 -3.10
N LEU A 317 -11.26 -6.02 -4.16
CA LEU A 317 -9.96 -5.50 -4.59
C LEU A 317 -10.03 -4.02 -5.00
N THR A 318 -11.16 -3.60 -5.56
CA THR A 318 -11.43 -2.18 -5.85
C THR A 318 -11.46 -1.33 -4.57
N THR A 319 -11.95 -1.88 -3.46
CA THR A 319 -11.91 -1.22 -2.13
C THR A 319 -10.47 -1.00 -1.68
N LEU A 320 -9.62 -2.03 -1.81
CA LEU A 320 -8.19 -1.93 -1.45
C LEU A 320 -7.49 -0.85 -2.29
N ASN A 321 -7.68 -0.89 -3.61
CA ASN A 321 -7.08 0.07 -4.54
C ASN A 321 -7.53 1.49 -4.26
N SER A 322 -8.82 1.68 -3.93
CA SER A 322 -9.34 2.98 -3.54
C SER A 322 -8.79 3.45 -2.20
N ASN A 323 -8.56 2.59 -1.22
CA ASN A 323 -8.14 3.02 0.12
C ASN A 323 -6.80 3.79 0.11
N VAL A 324 -5.85 3.39 -0.75
CA VAL A 324 -4.56 4.07 -0.85
C VAL A 324 -4.75 5.51 -1.37
N HIS A 325 -5.49 5.68 -2.45
CA HIS A 325 -5.61 6.97 -3.13
C HIS A 325 -6.79 7.85 -2.67
N GLY A 326 -7.86 7.25 -2.17
CA GLY A 326 -9.00 7.94 -1.57
C GLY A 326 -8.73 8.40 -0.13
N THR A 327 -7.97 7.61 0.65
CA THR A 327 -7.78 7.86 2.09
C THR A 327 -6.35 8.24 2.47
N ASN A 328 -5.33 7.54 1.95
CA ASN A 328 -3.99 7.54 2.58
C ASN A 328 -2.97 8.43 1.90
N SER A 329 -3.06 8.67 0.60
CA SER A 329 -2.14 9.57 -0.11
C SER A 329 -2.49 11.05 0.05
N ASP A 330 -3.60 11.35 0.72
CA ASP A 330 -4.05 12.70 1.07
C ASP A 330 -4.72 12.70 2.45
N GLN A 331 -4.02 13.27 3.43
CA GLN A 331 -4.46 13.24 4.83
C GLN A 331 -5.64 14.17 5.11
N THR A 332 -6.05 15.01 4.14
CA THR A 332 -7.24 15.87 4.28
C THR A 332 -8.55 15.09 4.08
N SER A 333 -8.51 13.86 3.54
CA SER A 333 -9.70 13.09 3.13
C SER A 333 -10.71 12.84 4.26
N ILE A 334 -10.23 12.69 5.50
CA ILE A 334 -11.11 12.41 6.66
C ILE A 334 -11.53 13.66 7.43
N ALA A 335 -11.27 14.87 6.93
CA ALA A 335 -11.56 16.10 7.66
C ALA A 335 -13.05 16.23 8.07
N ASP A 336 -13.98 15.75 7.24
CA ASP A 336 -15.42 15.74 7.57
C ASP A 336 -15.80 14.67 8.62
N ALA A 337 -14.98 13.62 8.77
CA ALA A 337 -15.18 12.54 9.74
C ALA A 337 -14.27 12.64 10.98
N SER A 338 -13.35 13.63 11.02
CA SER A 338 -12.27 13.71 12.03
C SER A 338 -12.78 13.77 13.46
N GLN A 339 -13.93 14.43 13.69
CA GLN A 339 -14.53 14.54 15.01
C GLN A 339 -15.00 13.17 15.54
N GLN A 340 -15.55 12.34 14.66
CA GLN A 340 -16.08 11.02 15.03
C GLN A 340 -14.96 9.97 15.11
N LEU A 341 -13.98 10.05 14.22
CA LEU A 341 -12.87 9.10 14.17
C LEU A 341 -11.80 9.39 15.23
N LEU A 342 -11.40 10.65 15.37
CA LEU A 342 -10.22 11.07 16.15
C LEU A 342 -10.56 12.00 17.33
N GLY A 343 -11.80 12.47 17.44
CA GLY A 343 -12.19 13.44 18.47
C GLY A 343 -11.70 14.87 18.20
N ILE A 344 -11.22 15.16 16.99
CA ILE A 344 -10.66 16.46 16.59
C ILE A 344 -11.66 17.13 15.64
N ASP A 345 -12.10 18.35 15.93
CA ASP A 345 -13.03 19.05 15.03
C ASP A 345 -12.38 19.38 13.68
N LYS A 346 -13.20 19.47 12.63
CA LYS A 346 -12.75 19.60 11.23
C LYS A 346 -11.75 20.74 11.03
N ASP A 347 -12.04 21.92 11.57
CA ASP A 347 -11.17 23.09 11.43
C ASP A 347 -9.85 22.91 12.19
N THR A 348 -9.85 22.34 13.40
CA THR A 348 -8.61 22.00 14.09
C THR A 348 -7.78 20.97 13.30
N PHE A 349 -8.44 19.93 12.77
CA PHE A 349 -7.79 18.88 11.98
C PHE A 349 -7.10 19.44 10.73
N LEU A 350 -7.82 20.21 9.91
CA LEU A 350 -7.25 20.88 8.75
C LEU A 350 -6.19 21.91 9.14
N GLY A 351 -6.41 22.65 10.23
CA GLY A 351 -5.44 23.62 10.72
C GLY A 351 -4.10 22.97 11.08
N VAL A 352 -4.13 21.80 11.73
CA VAL A 352 -2.92 21.03 12.05
C VAL A 352 -2.15 20.63 10.79
N ILE A 353 -2.83 20.15 9.75
CA ILE A 353 -2.22 19.74 8.48
C ILE A 353 -1.62 20.93 7.72
N LEU A 354 -2.33 22.07 7.73
CA LEU A 354 -2.04 23.22 6.86
C LEU A 354 -1.16 24.30 7.50
N GLN A 355 -1.00 24.32 8.83
CA GLN A 355 -0.25 25.38 9.52
C GLN A 355 1.20 25.53 9.06
N ASN A 356 1.82 24.42 8.65
CA ASN A 356 3.20 24.37 8.21
C ASN A 356 3.34 23.85 6.76
N ALA A 357 2.25 23.89 5.97
CA ALA A 357 2.29 23.44 4.59
C ALA A 357 3.45 24.06 3.80
N ALA A 358 4.12 23.22 3.01
CA ALA A 358 5.37 23.56 2.31
C ALA A 358 5.20 24.70 1.31
N ASN A 359 4.10 24.69 0.55
CA ASN A 359 3.74 25.74 -0.39
C ASN A 359 2.90 26.82 0.32
N PRO A 360 3.29 28.11 0.24
CA PRO A 360 2.53 29.21 0.82
C PRO A 360 1.04 29.28 0.42
N ILE A 361 0.65 28.74 -0.74
CA ILE A 361 -0.76 28.68 -1.16
C ILE A 361 -1.62 27.83 -0.20
N PHE A 362 -1.04 26.77 0.38
CA PHE A 362 -1.72 25.89 1.33
C PHE A 362 -1.40 26.22 2.78
N LYS A 363 -0.50 27.17 3.05
CA LYS A 363 -0.11 27.54 4.41
C LYS A 363 -1.18 28.39 5.08
N LEU A 364 -1.78 27.87 6.15
CA LEU A 364 -2.90 28.53 6.84
C LEU A 364 -2.49 29.95 7.29
N PRO A 365 -3.29 31.00 7.00
CA PRO A 365 -3.08 32.34 7.54
C PRO A 365 -3.58 32.49 8.97
N GLN A 366 -2.98 33.41 9.73
CA GLN A 366 -3.42 33.77 11.09
C GLN A 366 -4.89 34.18 11.11
N GLY A 367 -5.65 33.65 12.07
CA GLY A 367 -7.07 33.96 12.28
C GLY A 367 -7.99 33.46 11.16
N ALA A 368 -7.50 32.67 10.21
CA ALA A 368 -8.34 32.09 9.17
C ALA A 368 -9.18 30.93 9.73
N LYS A 369 -10.31 30.65 9.06
CA LYS A 369 -11.05 29.40 9.25
C LYS A 369 -10.49 28.34 8.30
N PRO A 370 -9.86 27.26 8.79
CA PRO A 370 -9.15 26.29 7.95
C PRO A 370 -9.98 25.67 6.83
N SER A 371 -11.24 25.31 7.08
CA SER A 371 -12.13 24.76 6.06
C SER A 371 -12.46 25.74 4.93
N GLU A 372 -12.73 27.00 5.24
CA GLU A 372 -12.98 28.05 4.24
C GLU A 372 -11.71 28.40 3.47
N PHE A 373 -10.57 28.46 4.16
CA PHE A 373 -9.27 28.68 3.55
C PHE A 373 -8.89 27.55 2.58
N PHE A 374 -9.11 26.30 3.00
CA PHE A 374 -8.84 25.13 2.18
C PHE A 374 -9.72 25.12 0.92
N GLN A 375 -11.03 25.35 1.06
CA GLN A 375 -11.96 25.44 -0.08
C GLN A 375 -11.55 26.52 -1.09
N LYS A 376 -11.04 27.67 -0.63
CA LYS A 376 -10.58 28.75 -1.51
C LYS A 376 -9.34 28.38 -2.33
N ASN A 377 -8.51 27.47 -1.82
CA ASN A 377 -7.26 27.04 -2.45
C ASN A 377 -7.33 25.59 -2.95
N ASP A 378 -8.55 25.04 -3.07
CA ASP A 378 -8.82 23.68 -3.48
C ASP A 378 -8.21 23.38 -4.87
N PRO A 379 -7.26 22.45 -4.97
CA PRO A 379 -6.66 22.10 -6.25
C PRO A 379 -7.58 21.25 -7.15
N THR A 380 -8.64 20.67 -6.58
CA THR A 380 -9.60 19.77 -7.23
C THR A 380 -11.04 20.24 -6.96
N PRO A 381 -11.45 21.41 -7.51
CA PRO A 381 -12.71 22.05 -7.15
C PRO A 381 -13.93 21.12 -7.14
N GLY A 382 -14.60 21.02 -5.99
CA GLY A 382 -15.84 20.26 -5.83
C GLY A 382 -15.67 18.90 -5.15
N THR A 383 -14.43 18.44 -4.98
CA THR A 383 -14.08 17.33 -4.08
C THR A 383 -13.88 17.86 -2.66
N PRO A 384 -13.96 17.00 -1.62
CA PRO A 384 -13.76 17.45 -0.24
C PRO A 384 -12.29 17.49 0.22
N ASN A 385 -11.35 17.11 -0.64
CA ASN A 385 -9.93 16.89 -0.36
C ASN A 385 -9.06 17.20 -1.60
N ILE A 386 -7.74 17.03 -1.53
CA ILE A 386 -6.76 17.37 -2.58
C ILE A 386 -6.74 16.37 -3.74
N ASN A 387 -6.98 15.09 -3.45
CA ASN A 387 -6.95 14.05 -4.49
C ASN A 387 -8.20 14.06 -5.37
N GLU A 388 -8.06 13.50 -6.57
CA GLU A 388 -9.15 13.24 -7.49
C GLU A 388 -10.03 12.09 -6.99
N VAL A 389 -11.14 12.45 -6.34
CA VAL A 389 -12.10 11.50 -5.78
C VAL A 389 -13.54 11.88 -6.13
N ILE A 390 -14.44 10.93 -5.99
CA ILE A 390 -15.88 11.15 -5.95
C ILE A 390 -16.44 10.86 -4.56
N LYS A 391 -17.48 11.62 -4.17
CA LYS A 391 -18.27 11.37 -2.97
C LYS A 391 -19.16 10.15 -3.23
N MET A 392 -19.05 9.14 -2.38
CA MET A 392 -19.95 7.99 -2.41
C MET A 392 -21.31 8.35 -1.78
N PRO A 393 -22.41 7.62 -2.05
CA PRO A 393 -23.75 7.97 -1.56
C PRO A 393 -23.86 8.19 -0.03
N GLY A 394 -22.99 7.56 0.75
CA GLY A 394 -22.93 7.67 2.21
C GLY A 394 -22.16 8.87 2.78
N TYR A 395 -21.41 9.60 1.94
CA TYR A 395 -20.51 10.67 2.38
C TYR A 395 -21.25 11.73 3.22
N PRO A 396 -20.70 12.23 4.36
CA PRO A 396 -19.32 12.06 4.85
C PRO A 396 -19.05 10.78 5.67
N LYS A 397 -20.02 9.87 5.73
CA LYS A 397 -19.80 8.57 6.35
C LYS A 397 -19.19 7.58 5.36
N GLY A 398 -18.35 6.71 5.89
CA GLY A 398 -17.82 5.58 5.14
C GLY A 398 -18.84 4.45 5.01
N SER A 399 -18.43 3.42 4.27
CA SER A 399 -19.09 2.11 4.26
C SER A 399 -18.02 1.02 4.16
N PRO A 400 -18.36 -0.25 4.37
CA PRO A 400 -17.39 -1.33 4.17
C PRO A 400 -16.89 -1.48 2.72
N PHE A 401 -17.54 -0.83 1.74
CA PHE A 401 -17.04 -0.78 0.36
C PHE A 401 -16.04 0.37 0.14
N ILE A 402 -16.26 1.55 0.74
CA ILE A 402 -15.35 2.71 0.65
C ILE A 402 -15.26 3.34 2.03
N LEU A 403 -14.13 3.13 2.71
CA LEU A 403 -13.97 3.25 4.15
C LEU A 403 -14.20 4.67 4.70
N ASP A 404 -13.84 5.69 3.94
CA ASP A 404 -14.01 7.11 4.29
C ASP A 404 -15.10 7.80 3.44
N GLY A 405 -15.76 7.04 2.55
CA GLY A 405 -16.79 7.56 1.66
C GLY A 405 -16.24 8.31 0.44
N LEU A 406 -14.94 8.24 0.17
CA LEU A 406 -14.27 8.86 -0.97
C LEU A 406 -13.61 7.82 -1.87
N MET A 407 -14.10 7.71 -3.10
CA MET A 407 -13.55 6.78 -4.09
C MET A 407 -12.61 7.53 -5.04
N ALA A 408 -11.37 7.07 -5.16
CA ALA A 408 -10.42 7.62 -6.13
C ALA A 408 -10.95 7.43 -7.55
N ASN A 409 -11.07 8.52 -8.31
CA ASN A 409 -11.52 8.48 -9.70
C ASN A 409 -11.19 9.79 -10.42
N SER A 410 -10.45 9.70 -11.53
CA SER A 410 -10.08 10.88 -12.30
C SER A 410 -11.26 11.41 -13.14
N PRO A 411 -11.39 12.74 -13.31
CA PRO A 411 -12.34 13.32 -14.27
C PRO A 411 -12.13 12.78 -15.69
N GLY A 412 -13.22 12.54 -16.41
CA GLY A 412 -13.21 11.98 -17.77
C GLY A 412 -13.22 10.45 -17.83
N PHE A 413 -13.20 9.76 -16.69
CA PHE A 413 -13.39 8.32 -16.60
C PHE A 413 -14.76 7.97 -16.00
N PRO A 414 -15.34 6.80 -16.38
CA PRO A 414 -16.45 6.23 -15.66
C PRO A 414 -16.11 5.91 -14.20
N VAL A 415 -17.12 5.79 -13.35
CA VAL A 415 -16.97 5.40 -11.95
C VAL A 415 -16.17 4.11 -11.82
N ALA A 416 -15.09 4.18 -11.03
CA ALA A 416 -14.17 3.08 -10.73
C ALA A 416 -13.47 2.47 -11.96
N ALA A 417 -13.50 3.07 -13.15
CA ALA A 417 -12.91 2.44 -14.34
C ALA A 417 -11.41 2.17 -14.17
N GLN A 418 -10.66 3.13 -13.63
CA GLN A 418 -9.23 2.95 -13.33
C GLN A 418 -9.02 1.92 -12.21
N LEU A 419 -9.82 1.96 -11.14
CA LEU A 419 -9.71 1.04 -10.01
C LEU A 419 -10.06 -0.41 -10.38
N ASN A 420 -11.15 -0.62 -11.10
CA ASN A 420 -11.57 -1.92 -11.64
C ASN A 420 -10.57 -2.44 -12.68
N GLY A 421 -10.00 -1.54 -13.48
CA GLY A 421 -8.86 -1.85 -14.34
C GLY A 421 -7.69 -2.40 -13.55
N MET A 422 -7.26 -1.70 -12.50
CA MET A 422 -6.16 -2.15 -11.62
C MET A 422 -6.49 -3.50 -10.99
N SER A 423 -7.71 -3.69 -10.48
CA SER A 423 -8.16 -4.97 -9.92
C SER A 423 -8.06 -6.11 -10.94
N ALA A 424 -8.55 -5.89 -12.17
CA ALA A 424 -8.43 -6.86 -13.25
C ALA A 424 -6.97 -7.15 -13.62
N TYR A 425 -6.11 -6.13 -13.63
CA TYR A 425 -4.68 -6.28 -13.91
C TYR A 425 -3.94 -7.03 -12.80
N GLN A 426 -4.13 -6.66 -11.54
CA GLN A 426 -3.51 -7.34 -10.39
C GLN A 426 -3.89 -8.82 -10.35
N ASN A 427 -5.13 -9.14 -10.71
CA ASN A 427 -5.58 -10.51 -10.87
C ASN A 427 -4.91 -11.28 -12.03
N THR A 428 -4.13 -10.63 -12.90
CA THR A 428 -3.25 -11.30 -13.89
C THR A 428 -1.83 -11.50 -13.40
N LEU A 429 -1.45 -10.86 -12.28
CA LEU A 429 -0.09 -10.91 -11.76
C LEU A 429 0.17 -12.24 -11.07
N ALA A 430 1.32 -12.80 -11.39
CA ALA A 430 1.81 -14.07 -10.88
C ALA A 430 3.29 -13.91 -10.49
N PRO A 431 3.77 -14.60 -9.45
CA PRO A 431 5.18 -14.58 -9.12
C PRO A 431 6.02 -15.24 -10.23
N PRO A 432 7.32 -14.89 -10.34
CA PRO A 432 8.23 -15.62 -11.22
C PRO A 432 8.29 -17.10 -10.82
N PRO A 433 8.36 -18.02 -11.80
CA PRO A 433 8.42 -19.43 -11.52
C PRO A 433 9.70 -19.78 -10.76
N VAL A 434 9.57 -20.67 -9.76
CA VAL A 434 10.71 -21.20 -9.02
C VAL A 434 11.01 -22.60 -9.54
N GLU A 435 12.05 -22.72 -10.36
CA GLU A 435 12.51 -24.04 -10.80
C GLU A 435 13.15 -24.79 -9.63
N THR A 436 12.42 -25.76 -9.07
CA THR A 436 12.99 -26.72 -8.13
C THR A 436 13.86 -27.74 -8.86
N ARG A 437 15.05 -28.01 -8.31
CA ARG A 437 15.93 -29.08 -8.80
C ARG A 437 15.69 -30.40 -8.07
N ASP A 438 14.90 -30.39 -7.00
CA ASP A 438 14.59 -31.54 -6.17
C ASP A 438 13.08 -31.69 -5.98
N VAL A 439 12.45 -32.27 -6.99
CA VAL A 439 11.00 -32.56 -6.98
C VAL A 439 10.63 -33.51 -5.85
N ALA A 440 11.53 -34.43 -5.44
CA ALA A 440 11.27 -35.36 -4.36
C ALA A 440 11.17 -34.62 -3.01
N ALA A 441 12.07 -33.67 -2.74
CA ALA A 441 11.98 -32.80 -1.56
C ALA A 441 10.66 -32.01 -1.55
N VAL A 442 10.24 -31.45 -2.69
CA VAL A 442 8.96 -30.73 -2.79
C VAL A 442 7.76 -31.66 -2.51
N GLN A 443 7.76 -32.90 -3.00
CA GLN A 443 6.72 -33.90 -2.72
C GLN A 443 6.67 -34.27 -1.23
N HIS A 444 7.83 -34.48 -0.61
CA HIS A 444 7.91 -34.74 0.83
C HIS A 444 7.42 -33.54 1.65
N GLY A 445 7.80 -32.32 1.24
CA GLY A 445 7.36 -31.07 1.84
C GLY A 445 5.84 -30.89 1.79
N ALA A 446 5.22 -31.19 0.65
CA ALA A 446 3.76 -31.17 0.50
C ALA A 446 3.06 -32.16 1.44
N ALA A 447 3.62 -33.36 1.63
CA ALA A 447 3.09 -34.33 2.60
C ALA A 447 3.23 -33.83 4.04
N ILE A 448 4.35 -33.15 4.36
CA ILE A 448 4.57 -32.53 5.66
C ILE A 448 3.61 -31.37 5.90
N PHE A 449 3.34 -30.55 4.88
CA PHE A 449 2.37 -29.45 4.93
C PHE A 449 0.99 -29.95 5.38
N THR A 450 0.49 -31.04 4.78
CA THR A 450 -0.75 -31.70 5.22
C THR A 450 -0.62 -32.25 6.64
N ARG A 451 0.47 -32.96 6.95
CA ARG A 451 0.66 -33.61 8.27
C ARG A 451 0.78 -32.61 9.42
N ALA A 452 1.35 -31.43 9.16
CA ALA A 452 1.50 -30.35 10.12
C ALA A 452 0.21 -29.54 10.34
N GLY A 453 -0.86 -29.84 9.60
CA GLY A 453 -2.14 -29.13 9.72
C GLY A 453 -2.17 -27.79 8.97
N CYS A 454 -1.16 -27.45 8.18
CA CYS A 454 -1.13 -26.17 7.44
C CYS A 454 -2.35 -26.00 6.52
N VAL A 455 -2.85 -27.12 5.97
CA VAL A 455 -4.06 -27.18 5.14
C VAL A 455 -5.36 -26.79 5.86
N GLU A 456 -5.37 -26.59 7.18
CA GLU A 456 -6.58 -26.16 7.90
C GLU A 456 -6.89 -24.67 7.66
N CYS A 457 -5.84 -23.86 7.47
CA CYS A 457 -5.97 -22.43 7.11
C CYS A 457 -5.54 -22.18 5.67
N HIS A 458 -4.44 -22.80 5.23
CA HIS A 458 -3.85 -22.61 3.91
C HIS A 458 -4.32 -23.71 2.94
N SER A 459 -5.62 -23.72 2.65
CA SER A 459 -6.29 -24.69 1.77
C SER A 459 -6.62 -24.11 0.39
N GLY A 460 -7.23 -24.92 -0.47
CA GLY A 460 -7.65 -24.51 -1.80
C GLY A 460 -6.48 -24.30 -2.77
N ARG A 461 -6.80 -23.81 -3.97
CA ARG A 461 -5.84 -23.58 -5.05
C ARG A 461 -4.76 -22.56 -4.68
N TYR A 462 -5.14 -21.52 -3.94
CA TYR A 462 -4.30 -20.38 -3.61
C TYR A 462 -3.73 -20.44 -2.19
N PHE A 463 -3.85 -21.60 -1.52
CA PHE A 463 -3.34 -21.82 -0.17
C PHE A 463 -3.84 -20.77 0.83
N THR A 464 -5.12 -20.45 0.73
CA THR A 464 -5.87 -19.64 1.66
C THR A 464 -7.32 -20.12 1.64
N ASN A 465 -7.90 -20.27 2.83
CA ASN A 465 -9.32 -20.57 3.00
C ASN A 465 -10.20 -19.31 2.95
N ASN A 466 -9.60 -18.14 2.67
CA ASN A 466 -10.26 -16.84 2.61
C ASN A 466 -10.95 -16.41 3.93
N HIS A 467 -10.60 -16.99 5.07
CA HIS A 467 -11.11 -16.61 6.39
C HIS A 467 -10.24 -15.57 7.10
N VAL A 468 -10.81 -14.92 8.11
CA VAL A 468 -10.12 -14.05 9.07
C VAL A 468 -10.00 -14.78 10.40
N ILE A 469 -8.76 -15.00 10.85
CA ILE A 469 -8.49 -15.66 12.13
C ILE A 469 -8.46 -14.62 13.23
N ALA A 470 -9.16 -14.87 14.33
CA ALA A 470 -9.17 -13.96 15.47
C ALA A 470 -7.75 -13.74 16.01
N GLU A 471 -7.43 -12.51 16.39
CA GLU A 471 -6.12 -12.17 16.97
C GLU A 471 -5.81 -13.06 18.19
N GLN A 472 -6.80 -13.32 19.04
CA GLN A 472 -6.64 -14.13 20.25
C GLN A 472 -6.26 -15.60 19.95
N GLU A 473 -6.59 -16.10 18.75
CA GLU A 473 -6.23 -17.44 18.29
C GLU A 473 -4.82 -17.45 17.68
N ILE A 474 -4.59 -16.58 16.68
CA ILE A 474 -3.32 -16.54 15.94
C ILE A 474 -2.17 -15.92 16.76
N LYS A 475 -2.50 -15.06 17.74
CA LYS A 475 -1.60 -14.42 18.72
C LYS A 475 -0.49 -13.57 18.11
N SER A 476 -0.70 -13.06 16.90
CA SER A 476 0.21 -12.08 16.31
C SER A 476 0.04 -10.73 16.99
N GLN A 477 1.00 -9.83 16.78
CA GLN A 477 0.98 -8.50 17.39
C GLN A 477 -0.44 -7.87 17.28
N PRO A 478 -1.08 -7.45 18.39
CA PRO A 478 -2.52 -7.18 18.39
C PRO A 478 -2.95 -5.79 17.89
N SER A 479 -2.03 -4.82 17.83
CA SER A 479 -2.34 -3.41 17.55
C SER A 479 -3.05 -3.25 16.21
N ARG A 480 -2.54 -3.91 15.16
CA ARG A 480 -3.08 -3.79 13.81
C ARG A 480 -4.46 -4.43 13.64
N ALA A 481 -4.77 -5.48 14.41
CA ALA A 481 -6.08 -6.16 14.36
C ALA A 481 -7.24 -5.21 14.73
N MET A 482 -6.98 -4.23 15.60
CA MET A 482 -7.97 -3.26 16.08
C MET A 482 -8.11 -2.01 15.20
N ALA A 483 -7.22 -1.82 14.24
CA ALA A 483 -7.04 -0.54 13.54
C ALA A 483 -8.27 -0.08 12.73
N GLN A 484 -9.17 -1.00 12.39
CA GLN A 484 -10.38 -0.68 11.64
C GLN A 484 -11.60 -0.38 12.53
N ALA A 485 -11.50 -0.56 13.85
CA ALA A 485 -12.62 -0.35 14.77
C ALA A 485 -13.20 1.08 14.74
N PRO A 486 -12.40 2.17 14.68
CA PRO A 486 -12.93 3.52 14.60
C PRO A 486 -13.72 3.78 13.33
N VAL A 487 -13.23 3.28 12.20
CA VAL A 487 -13.86 3.40 10.89
C VAL A 487 -15.21 2.68 10.87
N ALA A 488 -15.26 1.46 11.41
CA ALA A 488 -16.48 0.66 11.45
C ALA A 488 -17.63 1.31 12.23
N ARG A 489 -17.32 2.09 13.28
CA ARG A 489 -18.32 2.86 14.03
C ARG A 489 -18.93 4.01 13.23
N ASN A 490 -18.36 4.35 12.07
CA ASN A 490 -18.84 5.40 11.19
C ASN A 490 -19.50 4.87 9.90
N PHE A 491 -19.79 3.56 9.81
CA PHE A 491 -20.36 3.01 8.59
C PHE A 491 -21.84 3.36 8.36
N THR A 492 -22.16 3.53 7.08
CA THR A 492 -23.50 3.47 6.51
C THR A 492 -23.65 2.21 5.64
N ALA A 493 -24.84 1.99 5.07
CA ALA A 493 -25.07 0.93 4.11
C ALA A 493 -24.15 1.09 2.88
N PRO A 494 -23.51 0.01 2.40
CA PRO A 494 -22.59 0.10 1.27
C PRO A 494 -23.36 0.28 -0.05
N GLN A 495 -23.08 1.39 -0.72
CA GLN A 495 -23.69 1.77 -1.98
C GLN A 495 -22.64 2.31 -2.95
N THR A 496 -22.93 2.23 -4.25
CA THR A 496 -22.08 2.72 -5.32
C THR A 496 -22.92 3.30 -6.47
N TYR A 497 -22.25 3.78 -7.51
CA TYR A 497 -22.87 4.18 -8.76
C TYR A 497 -22.59 3.11 -9.84
N PRO A 498 -23.43 2.97 -10.87
CA PRO A 498 -23.15 2.11 -12.01
C PRO A 498 -21.80 2.43 -12.68
N SER A 499 -21.12 1.39 -13.18
CA SER A 499 -19.75 1.47 -13.71
C SER A 499 -19.62 2.25 -15.02
N ASN A 500 -20.74 2.63 -15.64
CA ASN A 500 -20.80 3.46 -16.85
C ASN A 500 -21.05 4.95 -16.58
N VAL A 501 -21.43 5.34 -15.35
CA VAL A 501 -21.65 6.74 -14.98
C VAL A 501 -20.33 7.49 -15.10
N GLN A 502 -20.33 8.62 -15.81
CA GLN A 502 -19.12 9.44 -16.03
C GLN A 502 -18.80 10.32 -14.82
N VAL A 503 -17.51 10.62 -14.62
CA VAL A 503 -17.03 11.62 -13.67
C VAL A 503 -16.58 12.88 -14.40
N PRO A 504 -16.98 14.11 -13.98
CA PRO A 504 -17.76 14.44 -12.78
C PRO A 504 -19.16 13.84 -12.77
N LEU A 505 -19.62 13.43 -11.57
CA LEU A 505 -20.93 12.80 -11.42
C LEU A 505 -22.05 13.75 -11.88
N PRO A 506 -23.13 13.24 -12.49
CA PRO A 506 -24.33 14.04 -12.73
C PRO A 506 -24.96 14.46 -11.41
N GLU A 507 -25.85 15.46 -11.44
CA GLU A 507 -26.48 16.01 -10.22
C GLU A 507 -27.24 14.96 -9.40
N ASN A 508 -27.89 14.00 -10.07
CA ASN A 508 -28.66 12.92 -9.44
C ASN A 508 -28.26 11.58 -10.06
N PRO A 509 -27.08 11.02 -9.71
CA PRO A 509 -26.61 9.77 -10.27
C PRO A 509 -27.45 8.59 -9.75
N PRO A 510 -27.70 7.55 -10.58
CA PRO A 510 -28.33 6.32 -10.12
C PRO A 510 -27.46 5.62 -9.06
N VAL A 511 -28.07 5.01 -8.05
CA VAL A 511 -27.37 4.36 -6.94
C VAL A 511 -27.66 2.86 -6.94
N LEU A 512 -26.63 2.07 -6.69
CA LEU A 512 -26.67 0.62 -6.54
C LEU A 512 -26.31 0.23 -5.11
N ASN A 513 -26.97 -0.79 -4.58
CA ASN A 513 -26.56 -1.42 -3.33
C ASN A 513 -25.40 -2.39 -3.62
N VAL A 514 -24.38 -2.38 -2.77
CA VAL A 514 -23.26 -3.32 -2.87
C VAL A 514 -23.60 -4.57 -2.05
N PRO A 515 -23.50 -5.78 -2.62
CA PRO A 515 -23.72 -7.02 -1.89
C PRO A 515 -22.76 -7.18 -0.71
N THR A 516 -23.26 -7.69 0.41
CA THR A 516 -22.48 -7.95 1.63
C THR A 516 -22.32 -9.43 1.94
N ASP A 517 -22.82 -10.31 1.05
CA ASP A 517 -22.84 -11.76 1.20
C ASP A 517 -21.55 -12.44 0.68
N ILE A 518 -20.55 -11.66 0.25
CA ILE A 518 -19.26 -12.16 -0.23
C ILE A 518 -18.41 -12.72 0.91
N THR A 519 -18.44 -12.07 2.07
CA THR A 519 -17.67 -12.46 3.26
C THR A 519 -18.65 -12.80 4.38
N SER A 520 -18.32 -13.83 5.17
CA SER A 520 -19.17 -14.25 6.30
C SER A 520 -19.33 -13.13 7.33
N GLU A 521 -20.45 -13.11 8.07
CA GLU A 521 -20.67 -12.10 9.11
C GLU A 521 -19.60 -12.17 10.21
N GLU A 522 -19.10 -13.37 10.52
CA GLU A 522 -18.03 -13.59 11.49
C GLU A 522 -16.70 -12.98 11.03
N ASP A 523 -16.25 -13.34 9.83
CA ASP A 523 -15.03 -12.81 9.24
C ASP A 523 -15.12 -11.28 9.08
N PHE A 524 -16.28 -10.77 8.68
CA PHE A 524 -16.53 -9.33 8.59
C PHE A 524 -16.37 -8.62 9.94
N LYS A 525 -16.94 -9.18 11.02
CA LYS A 525 -16.78 -8.61 12.37
C LYS A 525 -15.34 -8.66 12.84
N LEU A 526 -14.58 -9.71 12.52
CA LEU A 526 -13.16 -9.79 12.85
C LEU A 526 -12.34 -8.78 12.05
N ALA A 527 -12.58 -8.65 10.74
CA ALA A 527 -11.85 -7.73 9.87
C ALA A 527 -11.94 -6.25 10.28
N PHE A 528 -13.05 -5.89 10.95
CA PHE A 528 -13.37 -4.55 11.41
C PHE A 528 -13.35 -4.39 12.94
N ALA A 529 -12.95 -5.42 13.69
CA ALA A 529 -12.96 -5.44 15.16
C ALA A 529 -14.30 -4.99 15.78
N ILE A 530 -15.43 -5.44 15.19
CA ILE A 530 -16.78 -5.11 15.66
C ILE A 530 -17.16 -5.99 16.84
N GLY A 531 -17.03 -5.45 18.04
CA GLY A 531 -17.36 -6.15 19.29
C GLY A 531 -16.40 -7.27 19.67
N ASN A 532 -15.17 -7.26 19.12
CA ASN A 532 -14.12 -8.25 19.37
C ASN A 532 -12.72 -7.59 19.27
N SER A 533 -11.65 -8.38 19.38
CA SER A 533 -10.24 -7.94 19.35
C SER A 533 -9.63 -7.80 17.94
N GLY A 534 -10.46 -7.91 16.89
CA GLY A 534 -10.01 -7.97 15.51
C GLY A 534 -9.43 -9.32 15.11
N GLY A 535 -8.93 -9.38 13.88
CA GLY A 535 -8.28 -10.57 13.35
C GLY A 535 -7.38 -10.27 12.16
N TYR A 536 -6.78 -11.33 11.64
CA TYR A 536 -5.89 -11.31 10.48
C TYR A 536 -6.40 -12.27 9.43
N LYS A 537 -6.50 -11.81 8.18
CA LYS A 537 -6.89 -12.69 7.08
C LYS A 537 -5.79 -13.71 6.81
N VAL A 538 -6.16 -14.93 6.44
CA VAL A 538 -5.19 -15.94 6.00
C VAL A 538 -4.62 -15.52 4.63
N PRO A 539 -3.33 -15.16 4.53
CA PRO A 539 -2.75 -14.75 3.26
C PRO A 539 -2.61 -15.94 2.31
N SER A 540 -2.65 -15.67 1.00
CA SER A 540 -2.21 -16.63 -0.01
C SER A 540 -0.73 -16.96 0.21
N LEU A 541 -0.34 -18.21 0.00
CA LEU A 541 1.07 -18.63 0.04
C LEU A 541 1.76 -18.55 -1.32
N ILE A 542 1.08 -18.01 -2.35
CA ILE A 542 1.67 -17.82 -3.67
C ILE A 542 2.73 -16.71 -3.63
N GLY A 543 3.95 -17.03 -4.10
CA GLY A 543 5.05 -16.06 -4.20
C GLY A 543 5.86 -15.84 -2.93
N LEU A 544 5.86 -16.78 -1.97
CA LEU A 544 6.68 -16.67 -0.74
C LEU A 544 8.17 -16.42 -1.00
N ASN A 545 8.70 -16.86 -2.14
CA ASN A 545 10.08 -16.64 -2.56
C ASN A 545 10.44 -15.16 -2.81
N VAL A 546 9.47 -14.27 -2.98
CA VAL A 546 9.68 -12.85 -3.29
C VAL A 546 8.92 -11.92 -2.35
N THR A 547 8.35 -12.43 -1.25
CA THR A 547 7.55 -11.63 -0.31
C THR A 547 8.13 -11.55 1.10
N ALA A 548 9.26 -12.21 1.39
CA ALA A 548 9.95 -12.11 2.68
C ALA A 548 10.31 -10.64 3.02
N PRO A 549 10.15 -10.18 4.29
CA PRO A 549 9.84 -10.97 5.49
C PRO A 549 8.37 -11.40 5.58
N TYR A 550 7.99 -12.14 6.64
CA TYR A 550 6.64 -12.68 6.79
C TYR A 550 5.90 -12.10 8.01
N LEU A 551 4.60 -12.41 8.09
CA LEU A 551 3.58 -11.83 8.98
C LEU A 551 3.31 -10.35 8.71
N HIS A 552 2.20 -9.85 9.26
CA HIS A 552 1.67 -8.53 8.93
C HIS A 552 2.60 -7.36 9.27
N ASP A 553 3.51 -7.54 10.23
CA ASP A 553 4.45 -6.53 10.70
C ASP A 553 5.85 -6.69 10.09
N GLY A 554 6.08 -7.72 9.27
CA GLY A 554 7.40 -8.06 8.74
C GLY A 554 8.38 -8.57 9.80
N GLY A 555 7.92 -8.90 11.02
CA GLY A 555 8.79 -9.27 12.14
C GLY A 555 9.46 -10.63 12.01
N VAL A 556 9.11 -11.40 10.98
CA VAL A 556 9.70 -12.70 10.67
C VAL A 556 10.80 -12.52 9.62
N ALA A 557 11.99 -12.18 10.10
CA ALA A 557 13.12 -11.89 9.24
C ALA A 557 14.39 -12.59 9.72
N ALA A 558 15.16 -13.13 8.78
CA ALA A 558 16.52 -13.56 8.98
C ALA A 558 17.35 -13.28 7.72
N GLY A 559 18.56 -12.79 7.91
CA GLY A 559 19.49 -12.53 6.82
C GLY A 559 20.10 -13.82 6.24
N PRO A 560 20.73 -13.73 5.06
CA PRO A 560 21.27 -14.88 4.33
C PRO A 560 22.39 -15.62 5.07
N GLU A 561 23.06 -14.98 6.03
CA GLU A 561 24.15 -15.57 6.80
C GLU A 561 23.75 -15.88 8.25
N ALA A 562 22.48 -15.69 8.63
CA ALA A 562 22.03 -15.89 9.99
C ALA A 562 22.18 -17.35 10.45
N LEU A 563 21.89 -18.30 9.55
CA LEU A 563 21.74 -19.71 9.86
C LEU A 563 22.68 -20.59 9.03
N LYS A 564 23.22 -21.63 9.66
CA LYS A 564 23.82 -22.78 8.98
C LYS A 564 22.93 -24.00 9.23
N VAL A 565 22.50 -24.67 8.17
CA VAL A 565 21.58 -25.82 8.25
C VAL A 565 22.26 -27.06 7.69
N ASP A 566 22.10 -28.19 8.38
CA ASP A 566 22.47 -29.52 7.90
C ASP A 566 21.32 -30.52 8.14
N GLU A 567 21.54 -31.79 7.77
CA GLU A 567 20.54 -32.85 7.92
C GLU A 567 20.15 -33.12 9.39
N ASN A 568 21.07 -32.83 10.33
CA ASN A 568 20.95 -33.13 11.74
C ASN A 568 20.44 -31.94 12.57
N GLY A 569 20.50 -30.71 12.04
CA GLY A 569 20.14 -29.53 12.80
C GLY A 569 20.38 -28.21 12.07
N TYR A 570 20.30 -27.13 12.84
CA TYR A 570 20.70 -25.80 12.42
C TYR A 570 21.45 -25.14 13.57
N ASP A 571 22.35 -24.22 13.22
CA ASP A 571 23.04 -23.33 14.13
C ASP A 571 22.73 -21.87 13.74
N ILE A 572 22.53 -21.01 14.75
CA ILE A 572 22.59 -19.56 14.55
C ILE A 572 24.07 -19.20 14.48
N VAL A 573 24.58 -18.96 13.28
CA VAL A 573 26.00 -18.65 13.04
C VAL A 573 26.28 -17.16 12.99
N ASN A 574 25.26 -16.35 12.69
CA ASN A 574 25.32 -14.90 12.78
C ASN A 574 24.04 -14.36 13.47
N PRO A 575 24.03 -14.23 14.81
CA PRO A 575 22.86 -13.72 15.53
C PRO A 575 22.53 -12.26 15.18
N ASP A 576 23.51 -11.50 14.68
CA ASP A 576 23.32 -10.09 14.29
C ASP A 576 22.52 -9.96 12.97
N GLN A 577 22.18 -11.07 12.31
CA GLN A 577 21.27 -11.11 11.16
C GLN A 577 19.88 -11.70 11.50
N LEU A 578 19.49 -11.75 12.77
CA LEU A 578 18.14 -12.16 13.17
C LEU A 578 17.22 -10.96 13.42
N GLY A 579 15.95 -11.10 13.01
CA GLY A 579 14.91 -10.11 13.22
C GLY A 579 15.05 -8.88 12.32
N ILE A 580 14.11 -7.96 12.46
CA ILE A 580 14.12 -6.66 11.77
C ILE A 580 15.41 -5.87 12.06
N PRO A 581 15.94 -5.82 13.30
CA PRO A 581 17.19 -5.10 13.59
C PRO A 581 18.40 -5.63 12.81
N GLY A 582 18.52 -6.96 12.69
CA GLY A 582 19.61 -7.61 11.98
C GLY A 582 19.44 -7.67 10.45
N THR A 583 18.27 -7.28 9.94
CA THR A 583 17.95 -7.32 8.52
C THR A 583 17.67 -5.92 7.98
N LEU A 584 16.40 -5.52 7.91
CA LEU A 584 15.94 -4.31 7.25
C LEU A 584 16.58 -3.04 7.84
N LEU A 585 16.69 -2.92 9.16
CA LEU A 585 17.35 -1.78 9.81
C LEU A 585 18.87 -1.77 9.62
N SER A 586 19.45 -2.90 9.23
CA SER A 586 20.87 -3.06 8.87
C SER A 586 21.10 -3.06 7.36
N ASN A 587 20.09 -2.72 6.54
CA ASN A 587 20.15 -2.74 5.07
C ASN A 587 20.52 -4.12 4.49
N ILE A 588 20.10 -5.19 5.16
CA ILE A 588 20.22 -6.58 4.71
C ILE A 588 18.80 -7.07 4.42
N LEU A 589 18.53 -7.44 3.16
CA LEU A 589 17.23 -8.03 2.81
C LEU A 589 17.04 -9.37 3.53
N PRO A 590 15.86 -9.61 4.13
CA PRO A 590 15.51 -10.92 4.66
C PRO A 590 15.60 -11.99 3.58
N GLU A 591 16.24 -13.11 3.89
CA GLU A 591 16.35 -14.25 2.98
C GLU A 591 15.12 -15.16 3.16
N PRO A 592 14.37 -15.46 2.08
CA PRO A 592 13.10 -16.19 2.17
C PRO A 592 13.18 -17.54 2.90
N ARG A 593 14.21 -18.36 2.65
CA ARG A 593 14.36 -19.69 3.26
C ARG A 593 14.68 -19.63 4.75
N ALA A 594 15.62 -18.78 5.14
CA ALA A 594 15.99 -18.54 6.53
C ALA A 594 14.80 -17.97 7.30
N SER A 595 14.09 -17.01 6.71
CA SER A 595 12.90 -16.40 7.31
C SER A 595 11.74 -17.40 7.47
N LEU A 596 11.52 -18.32 6.51
CA LEU A 596 10.53 -19.41 6.67
C LEU A 596 10.95 -20.42 7.73
N ARG A 597 12.25 -20.70 7.87
CA ARG A 597 12.76 -21.54 8.96
C ARG A 597 12.50 -20.90 10.32
N VAL A 598 12.73 -19.60 10.46
CA VAL A 598 12.33 -18.84 11.64
C VAL A 598 10.81 -18.91 11.86
N LEU A 599 10.01 -18.93 10.80
CA LEU A 599 8.55 -19.01 10.89
C LEU A 599 8.04 -20.25 11.59
N ILE A 600 8.59 -21.40 11.21
CA ILE A 600 8.06 -22.71 11.59
C ILE A 600 8.86 -23.40 12.70
N ASP A 601 9.95 -22.80 13.19
CA ASP A 601 10.75 -23.33 14.30
C ASP A 601 10.59 -22.49 15.57
N ARG A 602 10.12 -23.11 16.66
CA ARG A 602 9.80 -22.36 17.89
C ARG A 602 11.03 -21.74 18.57
N ASN A 603 12.21 -22.36 18.44
CA ASN A 603 13.41 -21.87 19.12
C ASN A 603 13.99 -20.68 18.35
N LEU A 604 14.06 -20.77 17.02
CA LEU A 604 14.47 -19.65 16.17
C LEU A 604 13.48 -18.49 16.25
N ARG A 605 12.18 -18.79 16.23
CA ARG A 605 11.13 -17.80 16.41
C ARG A 605 11.33 -17.02 17.71
N ARG A 606 11.57 -17.72 18.83
CA ARG A 606 11.80 -17.09 20.13
C ARG A 606 12.98 -16.12 20.11
N GLN A 607 14.12 -16.50 19.50
CA GLN A 607 15.29 -15.61 19.40
C GLN A 607 15.00 -14.38 18.54
N THR A 608 14.29 -14.57 17.43
CA THR A 608 13.91 -13.48 16.52
C THR A 608 12.98 -12.47 17.19
N VAL A 609 11.94 -12.95 17.89
CA VAL A 609 11.02 -12.09 18.66
C VAL A 609 11.77 -11.36 19.79
N LEU A 610 12.72 -12.01 20.47
CA LEU A 610 13.56 -11.35 21.47
C LEU A 610 14.44 -10.25 20.87
N ALA A 611 15.02 -10.48 19.68
CA ALA A 611 15.80 -9.47 18.97
C ALA A 611 14.94 -8.26 18.58
N ASN A 612 13.74 -8.49 18.04
CA ASN A 612 12.79 -7.42 17.72
C ASN A 612 12.38 -6.64 18.97
N ARG A 613 12.02 -7.34 20.06
CA ARG A 613 11.60 -6.71 21.32
C ARG A 613 12.68 -5.95 22.07
N ALA A 614 13.96 -6.26 21.81
CA ALA A 614 15.08 -5.51 22.35
C ALA A 614 15.26 -4.13 21.67
N ASN A 615 14.66 -3.92 20.50
CA ASN A 615 14.69 -2.64 19.81
C ASN A 615 13.48 -1.78 20.22
N SER A 616 13.74 -0.62 20.83
CA SER A 616 12.70 0.28 21.33
C SER A 616 11.82 0.86 20.22
N ASP A 617 12.39 1.14 19.05
CA ASP A 617 11.65 1.71 17.92
C ASP A 617 10.58 0.72 17.45
N LEU A 618 10.91 -0.56 17.38
CA LEU A 618 9.96 -1.62 17.01
C LEU A 618 8.85 -1.83 18.06
N GLN A 619 9.13 -1.57 19.34
CA GLN A 619 8.08 -1.57 20.36
C GLN A 619 7.12 -0.39 20.19
N GLU A 620 7.63 0.77 19.78
CA GLU A 620 6.81 1.95 19.52
C GLU A 620 5.94 1.78 18.26
N SER A 621 6.48 1.21 17.18
CA SER A 621 5.75 0.92 15.94
C SER A 621 5.00 -0.42 15.93
N ASN A 622 4.92 -1.10 17.07
CA ASN A 622 4.14 -2.34 17.21
C ASN A 622 4.58 -3.47 16.26
N ALA A 623 5.87 -3.64 16.02
CA ALA A 623 6.44 -4.72 15.20
C ALA A 623 7.28 -5.69 16.05
N ASP A 624 6.88 -6.96 16.16
CA ASP A 624 7.63 -7.94 16.97
C ASP A 624 7.73 -9.35 16.37
N GLY A 625 6.95 -9.68 15.34
CA GLY A 625 6.97 -10.97 14.66
C GLY A 625 6.43 -12.12 15.52
N SER A 626 5.63 -11.81 16.54
CA SER A 626 4.96 -12.80 17.38
C SER A 626 3.75 -13.44 16.70
N GLY A 627 3.25 -14.53 17.28
CA GLY A 627 2.09 -15.27 16.79
C GLY A 627 2.42 -16.34 15.77
N HIS A 628 1.36 -16.86 15.14
CA HIS A 628 1.43 -17.99 14.20
C HIS A 628 2.19 -19.18 14.82
N ASN A 629 1.75 -19.60 16.01
CA ASN A 629 2.45 -20.60 16.83
C ASN A 629 2.21 -22.06 16.36
N TYR A 630 2.39 -22.30 15.06
CA TYR A 630 2.26 -23.60 14.40
C TYR A 630 3.64 -24.06 13.94
N TRP A 631 4.14 -25.14 14.55
CA TRP A 631 5.55 -25.51 14.47
C TRP A 631 5.78 -26.77 13.65
N VAL A 632 6.82 -26.74 12.84
CA VAL A 632 7.39 -27.89 12.13
C VAL A 632 8.83 -28.03 12.57
N ASP A 633 9.04 -28.52 13.78
CA ASP A 633 10.34 -28.69 14.42
C ASP A 633 10.47 -30.06 15.13
N LYS A 634 11.65 -30.35 15.70
CA LYS A 634 11.91 -31.61 16.40
C LYS A 634 10.95 -31.87 17.56
N GLN A 635 10.53 -30.82 18.27
CA GLN A 635 9.60 -30.93 19.39
C GLN A 635 8.16 -31.20 18.92
N ALA A 636 7.80 -30.80 17.70
CA ALA A 636 6.55 -31.16 17.04
C ALA A 636 6.63 -32.52 16.29
N GLY A 637 7.75 -33.24 16.39
CA GLY A 637 7.92 -34.56 15.77
C GLY A 637 8.41 -34.54 14.31
N PHE A 638 8.93 -33.41 13.83
CA PHE A 638 9.48 -33.29 12.48
C PHE A 638 11.01 -33.27 12.49
N SER A 639 11.65 -33.92 11.51
CA SER A 639 13.11 -33.86 11.34
C SER A 639 13.54 -32.52 10.72
N THR A 640 14.80 -32.16 10.89
CA THR A 640 15.39 -30.96 10.25
C THR A 640 15.32 -31.06 8.73
N GLN A 641 15.59 -32.23 8.16
CA GLN A 641 15.40 -32.47 6.73
C GLN A 641 13.93 -32.31 6.31
N GLY A 642 12.97 -32.83 7.07
CA GLY A 642 11.55 -32.64 6.77
C GLY A 642 11.12 -31.16 6.82
N GLN A 643 11.67 -30.39 7.75
CA GLN A 643 11.49 -28.94 7.78
C GLN A 643 12.11 -28.28 6.53
N THR A 644 13.22 -28.80 6.00
CA THR A 644 13.85 -28.29 4.77
C THR A 644 12.98 -28.58 3.56
N ASP A 645 12.51 -29.82 3.43
CA ASP A 645 11.59 -30.27 2.38
C ASP A 645 10.31 -29.43 2.37
N LEU A 646 9.73 -29.13 3.54
CA LEU A 646 8.58 -28.23 3.66
C LEU A 646 8.89 -26.82 3.14
N ILE A 647 10.06 -26.26 3.48
CA ILE A 647 10.45 -24.93 3.01
C ILE A 647 10.67 -24.93 1.49
N GLU A 648 11.25 -25.97 0.91
CA GLU A 648 11.32 -26.12 -0.56
C GLU A 648 9.94 -26.11 -1.19
N PHE A 649 8.99 -26.86 -0.61
CA PHE A 649 7.61 -26.86 -1.06
C PHE A 649 6.99 -25.47 -1.00
N LEU A 650 7.09 -24.77 0.13
CA LEU A 650 6.55 -23.41 0.31
C LEU A 650 7.15 -22.40 -0.68
N LEU A 651 8.46 -22.46 -0.91
CA LEU A 651 9.15 -21.57 -1.87
C LEU A 651 8.84 -21.91 -3.32
N SER A 652 8.36 -23.12 -3.61
CA SER A 652 7.97 -23.55 -4.96
C SER A 652 6.55 -23.13 -5.38
N LEU A 653 5.77 -22.52 -4.46
CA LEU A 653 4.37 -22.19 -4.72
C LEU A 653 4.21 -20.99 -5.67
N ASP A 654 3.66 -21.26 -6.85
CA ASP A 654 3.24 -20.31 -7.88
C ASP A 654 1.77 -20.55 -8.31
N ASP A 655 1.30 -19.91 -9.38
CA ASP A 655 -0.08 -20.03 -9.88
C ASP A 655 -0.46 -21.41 -10.42
N ALA A 656 0.50 -22.31 -10.67
CA ALA A 656 0.26 -23.71 -11.02
C ALA A 656 1.37 -24.61 -10.45
N PRO A 657 1.33 -24.83 -9.13
CA PRO A 657 2.40 -25.51 -8.45
C PRO A 657 2.54 -26.94 -8.99
N GLN A 658 3.78 -27.37 -9.23
CA GLN A 658 4.08 -28.70 -9.76
C GLN A 658 3.58 -29.83 -8.84
N VAL A 659 3.49 -29.54 -7.54
CA VAL A 659 3.03 -30.46 -6.50
C VAL A 659 1.93 -29.78 -5.71
N VAL A 660 0.81 -30.48 -5.55
CA VAL A 660 -0.32 -30.03 -4.72
C VAL A 660 -0.43 -30.97 -3.51
N PRO A 661 -0.50 -30.46 -2.27
CA PRO A 661 -0.64 -31.31 -1.09
C PRO A 661 -2.02 -31.95 -1.05
N ILE A 662 -2.15 -33.07 -0.33
CA ILE A 662 -3.45 -33.67 -0.09
C ILE A 662 -4.24 -32.72 0.83
N GLN A 663 -5.33 -32.19 0.33
CA GLN A 663 -6.26 -31.37 1.09
C GLN A 663 -7.40 -32.24 1.60
N LYS A 664 -7.89 -32.00 2.83
CA LYS A 664 -9.12 -32.65 3.29
C LYS A 664 -10.30 -31.99 2.57
N ASN A 665 -11.19 -32.81 2.00
CA ASN A 665 -12.42 -32.35 1.36
C ASN A 665 -13.35 -31.64 2.34
#